data_AF-N1R0D3-F1
#
_entry.id   AF-N1R0D3-F1
#
_cell.length_a   1.000
_cell.length_b   1.000
_cell.length_c   1.000
_cell.angle_alpha   90.00
_cell.angle_beta   90.00
_cell.angle_gamma   90.00
#
_symmetry.space_group_name_H-M   'P 1'
#
loop_
_entity.id
_entity.type
_entity.pdbx_description
1 polymer ?
#
loop_
_entity_poly.entity_id
_entity_poly.type
_entity_poly.pdbx_seq_one_letter_code
_entity_poly.pdbx_strand_id
1 'polypeptide(L)'
;MAPWPWEFWNHWSIQILVLFSLGCQITLFLFAGIRRHGGHPVLRLLLWLAYQLADYTATYALGHLSLKGGPREHPIVAFWAPFLLLHLGGPDNITGYSLEDNDLWKWHMVSAILQVFGAVYILYEYIADRGALLRLASVLMLAIGAVKYWEKAWAVMHSNLDRIRASIKEQPRAMMHVNHGHFHPHDEVFKDGEFDEESLVRRAHSLFYICKRAIVDYPVMRDDSDSHGQDSTRKILEVSLWRLMEIELSLMYDMMYTKAPVIHAWFGYLVRLISPLAIAVSLLLFMFIDKDAHRRVDVDITYILYGCALFMEMVSLLNALGSSWTFAFLSTTRWHWLRYQSLCNKKWDRLRRVVAYLHHPVSVGGGSRYRSRRWSYTMGQYNMLHYCTRSDSAHTRPLLGSLAKMVGRKLNELWNRGHYSWVIEMPEHVKDSISEHMNKMFSNGGRGVNSLGMLKYRWGEESLARENLLKEGSIFKDSLSVEFQECIIIWHIASDVFLAKSKGAKEEEARDNVKAIKVISNHMIFLLVEQPDMMPGRSHNRLCQLTCAHLERIWLSTDRHQNMDLRATLKNLFRIRDPPDSNSRISDREELAKKLYYKYESKGFTYDAPRLPYVAELAKQLLRMEEDGTVNPVKLLLEVWTDILVYAASNCNRKIHAEKLNSGPDLKTIAWLMAEHFYQLYQGSLFKRDQMENDLVGEGTNPQGDDDNYKV
;
A
#
# COMPACT_ATOMS: atom_id res chain seq x y z
N MET A 1 39.78 16.70 30.85
CA MET A 1 39.12 15.79 29.89
C MET A 1 40.22 15.05 29.14
N ALA A 2 40.28 13.72 29.20
CA ALA A 2 41.33 12.96 28.53
C ALA A 2 41.24 13.18 27.00
N PRO A 3 42.36 13.48 26.30
CA PRO A 3 42.37 13.71 24.85
C PRO A 3 42.15 12.44 24.01
N TRP A 4 42.20 11.27 24.65
CA TRP A 4 42.09 9.96 24.02
C TRP A 4 40.88 9.76 23.07
N PRO A 5 39.65 10.22 23.37
CA PRO A 5 38.53 10.05 22.45
C PRO A 5 38.70 10.83 21.13
N TRP A 6 39.32 12.01 21.19
CA TRP A 6 39.57 12.84 20.01
C TRP A 6 40.71 12.29 19.16
N GLU A 7 41.77 11.82 19.80
CA GLU A 7 42.88 11.15 19.13
C GLU A 7 42.43 9.84 18.48
N PHE A 8 41.64 9.03 19.20
CA PHE A 8 41.05 7.80 18.66
C PHE A 8 40.17 8.08 17.44
N TRP A 9 39.27 9.06 17.53
CA TRP A 9 38.42 9.46 16.41
C TRP A 9 39.26 9.92 15.21
N ASN A 10 40.30 10.73 15.42
CA ASN A 10 41.14 11.19 14.32
C ASN A 10 41.89 10.05 13.61
N HIS A 11 42.25 8.97 14.31
CA HIS A 11 42.96 7.83 13.72
C HIS A 11 42.03 6.80 13.05
N TRP A 12 40.78 6.69 13.50
CA TRP A 12 39.86 5.63 13.09
C TRP A 12 38.58 6.12 12.42
N SER A 13 38.40 7.44 12.25
CA SER A 13 37.12 8.00 11.78
C SER A 13 36.68 7.39 10.46
N ILE A 14 37.58 7.24 9.49
CA ILE A 14 37.20 6.76 8.16
C ILE A 14 36.84 5.27 8.21
N GLN A 15 37.61 4.43 8.92
CA GLN A 15 37.29 3.01 9.11
C GLN A 15 35.92 2.83 9.76
N ILE A 16 35.64 3.60 10.82
CA ILE A 16 34.36 3.55 11.52
C ILE A 16 33.22 3.99 10.61
N LEU A 17 33.39 5.08 9.85
CA LEU A 17 32.36 5.60 8.95
C LEU A 17 32.05 4.64 7.79
N VAL A 18 33.07 4.01 7.21
CA VAL A 18 32.91 3.05 6.11
C VAL A 18 32.19 1.79 6.60
N LEU A 19 32.59 1.25 7.75
CA LEU A 19 31.92 0.09 8.35
C LEU A 19 30.50 0.41 8.82
N PHE A 20 30.28 1.60 9.37
CA PHE A 20 28.94 2.06 9.76
C PHE A 20 28.04 2.22 8.54
N SER A 21 28.55 2.83 7.46
CA SER A 21 27.84 2.93 6.18
C SER A 21 27.46 1.55 5.65
N LEU A 22 28.38 0.58 5.64
CA LEU A 22 28.12 -0.80 5.26
C LEU A 22 27.04 -1.45 6.15
N GLY A 23 27.10 -1.24 7.47
CA GLY A 23 26.11 -1.73 8.42
C GLY A 23 24.69 -1.19 8.14
N CYS A 24 24.58 0.10 7.80
CA CYS A 24 23.31 0.67 7.36
C CYS A 24 22.80 0.01 6.07
N GLN A 25 23.68 -0.22 5.08
CA GLN A 25 23.30 -0.89 3.82
C GLN A 25 22.80 -2.31 4.04
N ILE A 26 23.50 -3.11 4.88
CA ILE A 26 23.09 -4.47 5.22
C ILE A 26 21.73 -4.46 5.94
N THR A 27 21.53 -3.51 6.86
CA THR A 27 20.25 -3.35 7.58
C THR A 27 19.10 -3.04 6.61
N LEU A 28 19.31 -2.11 5.68
CA LEU A 28 18.34 -1.80 4.63
C LEU A 28 18.07 -3.01 3.73
N PHE A 29 19.12 -3.70 3.31
CA PHE A 29 19.03 -4.88 2.45
C PHE A 29 18.21 -6.02 3.09
N LEU A 30 18.42 -6.31 4.38
CA LEU A 30 17.72 -7.40 5.07
C LEU A 30 16.29 -7.03 5.48
N PHE A 31 16.05 -5.80 5.92
CA PHE A 31 14.80 -5.43 6.59
C PHE A 31 13.84 -4.56 5.76
N ALA A 32 14.22 -4.08 4.58
CA ALA A 32 13.34 -3.22 3.78
C ALA A 32 11.98 -3.86 3.43
N GLY A 33 11.92 -5.20 3.31
CA GLY A 33 10.69 -5.95 3.05
C GLY A 33 9.64 -5.89 4.17
N ILE A 34 10.04 -5.54 5.40
CA ILE A 34 9.16 -5.41 6.57
C ILE A 34 8.12 -4.30 6.38
N ARG A 35 8.47 -3.25 5.61
CA ARG A 35 7.59 -2.09 5.35
C ARG A 35 6.24 -2.53 4.80
N ARG A 36 6.28 -3.44 3.81
CA ARG A 36 5.13 -3.98 3.08
C ARG A 36 4.05 -4.63 3.96
N HIS A 37 4.37 -5.06 5.19
CA HIS A 37 3.48 -5.89 6.02
C HIS A 37 3.12 -5.29 7.38
N GLY A 38 3.35 -3.99 7.63
CA GLY A 38 2.98 -3.46 8.95
C GLY A 38 3.86 -3.98 10.10
N GLY A 39 5.14 -4.32 9.85
CA GLY A 39 5.97 -4.98 10.86
C GLY A 39 6.24 -4.18 12.14
N HIS A 40 6.86 -4.84 13.14
CA HIS A 40 6.99 -4.33 14.51
C HIS A 40 7.52 -2.88 14.56
N PRO A 41 6.92 -1.97 15.36
CA PRO A 41 7.27 -0.55 15.37
C PRO A 41 8.77 -0.27 15.57
N VAL A 42 9.44 -1.05 16.41
CA VAL A 42 10.88 -0.93 16.65
C VAL A 42 11.71 -1.24 15.41
N LEU A 43 11.37 -2.29 14.66
CA LEU A 43 12.08 -2.64 13.43
C LEU A 43 11.90 -1.56 12.35
N ARG A 44 10.70 -0.95 12.28
CA ARG A 44 10.45 0.20 11.41
C ARG A 44 11.26 1.43 11.82
N LEU A 45 11.38 1.71 13.12
CA LEU A 45 12.22 2.81 13.61
C LEU A 45 13.69 2.58 13.25
N LEU A 46 14.21 1.36 13.45
CA LEU A 46 15.58 1.01 13.08
C LEU A 46 15.81 1.13 11.57
N LEU A 47 14.86 0.66 10.76
CA LEU A 47 14.93 0.77 9.30
C LEU A 47 14.90 2.24 8.85
N TRP A 48 14.03 3.06 9.45
CA TRP A 48 13.98 4.50 9.19
C TRP A 48 15.30 5.18 9.54
N LEU A 49 15.88 4.90 10.72
CA LEU A 49 17.18 5.42 11.12
C LEU A 49 18.30 4.99 10.16
N ALA A 50 18.33 3.71 9.77
CA ALA A 50 19.31 3.21 8.81
C ALA A 50 19.18 3.91 7.45
N TYR A 51 17.96 4.15 6.98
CA TYR A 51 17.71 4.88 5.73
C TYR A 51 18.23 6.32 5.81
N GLN A 52 17.90 7.03 6.90
CA GLN A 52 18.36 8.40 7.10
C GLN A 52 19.87 8.49 7.29
N LEU A 53 20.53 7.51 7.90
CA LEU A 53 21.97 7.58 8.15
C LEU A 53 22.83 7.09 7.00
N ALA A 54 22.31 6.22 6.12
CA ALA A 54 23.09 5.57 5.08
C ALA A 54 23.72 6.57 4.10
N ASP A 55 22.91 7.47 3.51
CA ASP A 55 23.37 8.44 2.52
C ASP A 55 24.23 9.54 3.15
N TYR A 56 23.85 10.00 4.35
CA TYR A 56 24.58 11.04 5.07
C TYR A 56 25.98 10.55 5.49
N THR A 57 26.07 9.32 6.02
CA THR A 57 27.36 8.75 6.43
C THR A 57 28.28 8.58 5.23
N ALA A 58 27.77 8.04 4.12
CA ALA A 58 28.59 7.80 2.94
C ALA A 58 29.09 9.11 2.31
N THR A 59 28.22 10.13 2.22
CA THR A 59 28.59 11.47 1.74
C THR A 59 29.60 12.15 2.66
N TYR A 60 29.40 12.07 3.98
CA TYR A 60 30.32 12.62 4.96
C TYR A 60 31.69 11.94 4.89
N ALA A 61 31.73 10.61 4.77
CA ALA A 61 32.96 9.86 4.62
C ALA A 61 33.71 10.25 3.33
N LEU A 62 33.00 10.42 2.21
CA LEU A 62 33.59 10.85 0.94
C LEU A 62 34.15 12.28 1.03
N GLY A 63 33.42 13.20 1.67
CA GLY A 63 33.89 14.55 1.91
C GLY A 63 35.10 14.61 2.86
N HIS A 64 35.11 13.77 3.90
CA HIS A 64 36.22 13.66 4.84
C HIS A 64 37.49 13.12 4.16
N LEU A 65 37.35 12.12 3.28
CA LEU A 65 38.42 11.60 2.43
C LEU A 65 39.02 12.68 1.50
N SER A 66 38.17 13.56 0.96
CA SER A 66 38.61 14.67 0.10
C SER A 66 39.37 15.75 0.88
N LEU A 67 38.88 16.14 2.06
CA LEU A 67 39.39 17.29 2.82
C LEU A 67 40.59 16.99 3.72
N LYS A 68 40.59 15.86 4.43
CA LYS A 68 41.68 15.55 5.37
C LYS A 68 42.92 14.98 4.68
N GLY A 69 42.79 14.59 3.41
CA GLY A 69 43.78 13.79 2.71
C GLY A 69 43.98 12.46 3.40
N GLY A 70 43.96 11.35 2.66
CA GLY A 70 44.54 10.13 3.20
C GLY A 70 45.97 10.50 3.66
N PRO A 71 46.40 10.23 4.90
CA PRO A 71 47.80 10.39 5.24
C PRO A 71 48.57 9.68 4.13
N ARG A 72 49.54 10.37 3.51
CA ARG A 72 50.27 9.92 2.31
C ARG A 72 50.85 8.49 2.43
N GLU A 73 50.80 7.94 3.63
CA GLU A 73 51.18 6.61 4.10
C GLU A 73 50.12 5.49 3.87
N HIS A 74 48.83 5.78 3.60
CA HIS A 74 47.76 4.76 3.49
C HIS A 74 46.87 4.88 2.24
N PRO A 75 47.36 4.48 1.04
CA PRO A 75 46.63 4.60 -0.23
C PRO A 75 45.38 3.71 -0.33
N ILE A 76 45.27 2.63 0.47
CA ILE A 76 44.05 1.79 0.54
C ILE A 76 42.84 2.60 1.01
N VAL A 77 43.03 3.65 1.81
CA VAL A 77 41.90 4.43 2.34
C VAL A 77 41.18 5.21 1.22
N ALA A 78 41.91 5.67 0.20
CA ALA A 78 41.33 6.28 -1.00
C ALA A 78 40.56 5.25 -1.86
N PHE A 79 40.94 3.98 -1.78
CA PHE A 79 40.27 2.87 -2.47
C PHE A 79 38.84 2.64 -1.97
N TRP A 80 38.48 3.13 -0.78
CA TRP A 80 37.12 3.03 -0.25
C TRP A 80 36.14 4.03 -0.86
N ALA A 81 36.61 5.08 -1.57
CA ALA A 81 35.71 6.05 -2.21
C ALA A 81 34.74 5.42 -3.23
N PRO A 82 35.18 4.52 -4.14
CA PRO A 82 34.27 3.71 -4.97
C PRO A 82 33.24 2.86 -4.21
N PHE A 83 33.61 2.29 -3.06
CA PHE A 83 32.67 1.52 -2.23
C PHE A 83 31.65 2.43 -1.56
N LEU A 84 32.05 3.62 -1.11
CA LEU A 84 31.13 4.62 -0.58
C LEU A 84 30.14 5.10 -1.66
N LEU A 85 30.59 5.25 -2.92
CA LEU A 85 29.68 5.48 -4.05
C LEU A 85 28.71 4.32 -4.27
N LEU A 86 29.21 3.08 -4.20
CA LEU A 86 28.36 1.90 -4.28
C LEU A 86 27.31 1.88 -3.14
N HIS A 87 27.70 2.27 -1.92
CA HIS A 87 26.78 2.42 -0.78
C HIS A 87 25.75 3.53 -1.03
N LEU A 88 26.13 4.68 -1.60
CA LEU A 88 25.19 5.73 -1.99
C LEU A 88 24.15 5.25 -3.01
N GLY A 89 24.54 4.29 -3.86
CA GLY A 89 23.62 3.56 -4.72
C GLY A 89 22.53 2.81 -3.98
N GLY A 90 22.76 2.33 -2.76
CA GLY A 90 21.77 1.65 -1.92
C GLY A 90 21.27 0.30 -2.46
N PRO A 91 20.54 -0.50 -1.65
CA PRO A 91 20.02 -1.78 -2.09
C PRO A 91 18.80 -1.60 -3.01
N ASP A 92 18.42 -2.66 -3.72
CA ASP A 92 17.39 -2.59 -4.77
C ASP A 92 15.95 -2.56 -4.26
N ASN A 93 15.77 -3.04 -3.04
CA ASN A 93 14.48 -3.19 -2.39
C ASN A 93 13.96 -1.89 -1.73
N ILE A 94 14.74 -0.80 -1.79
CA ILE A 94 14.34 0.52 -1.29
C ILE A 94 14.92 1.63 -2.17
N THR A 95 14.05 2.50 -2.67
CA THR A 95 14.44 3.76 -3.34
C THR A 95 14.11 4.97 -2.50
N GLY A 96 12.89 5.01 -1.96
CA GLY A 96 12.39 6.02 -1.04
C GLY A 96 11.78 5.40 0.20
N TYR A 97 11.92 6.06 1.35
CA TYR A 97 11.21 5.66 2.56
C TYR A 97 9.76 6.16 2.53
N SER A 98 9.53 7.38 2.03
CA SER A 98 8.20 7.95 1.79
C SER A 98 8.04 8.40 0.33
N LEU A 99 6.82 8.76 -0.10
CA LEU A 99 6.63 9.25 -1.46
C LEU A 99 7.16 10.67 -1.65
N GLU A 100 7.20 11.46 -0.58
CA GLU A 100 7.76 12.82 -0.59
C GLU A 100 9.25 12.81 -0.92
N ASP A 101 9.99 11.77 -0.53
CA ASP A 101 11.39 11.59 -0.94
C ASP A 101 11.51 11.54 -2.47
N ASN A 102 10.52 10.97 -3.16
CA ASN A 102 10.51 10.87 -4.62
C ASN A 102 10.25 12.22 -5.31
N ASP A 103 9.70 13.20 -4.60
CA ASP A 103 9.51 14.56 -5.12
C ASP A 103 10.86 15.32 -5.24
N LEU A 104 11.87 14.91 -4.46
CA LEU A 104 13.22 15.49 -4.45
C LEU A 104 14.16 14.88 -5.50
N TRP A 105 13.64 14.17 -6.52
CA TRP A 105 14.46 13.47 -7.53
C TRP A 105 15.52 14.35 -8.21
N LYS A 106 15.24 15.64 -8.43
CA LYS A 106 16.21 16.58 -9.03
C LYS A 106 17.45 16.76 -8.15
N TRP A 107 17.24 16.83 -6.83
CA TRP A 107 18.32 16.94 -5.86
C TRP A 107 19.18 15.67 -5.87
N HIS A 108 18.55 14.50 -5.91
CA HIS A 108 19.27 13.22 -6.00
C HIS A 108 20.12 13.11 -7.28
N MET A 109 19.65 13.63 -8.41
CA MET A 109 20.44 13.68 -9.65
C MET A 109 21.68 14.57 -9.53
N VAL A 110 21.52 15.80 -9.03
CA VAL A 110 22.65 16.72 -8.83
C VAL A 110 23.64 16.15 -7.82
N SER A 111 23.14 15.58 -6.72
CA SER A 111 23.97 14.92 -5.72
C SER A 111 24.77 13.75 -6.32
N ALA A 112 24.13 12.90 -7.13
CA ALA A 112 24.82 11.79 -7.81
C ALA A 112 25.97 12.28 -8.69
N ILE A 113 25.73 13.33 -9.49
CA ILE A 113 26.77 13.93 -10.34
C ILE A 113 27.94 14.45 -9.49
N LEU A 114 27.65 15.24 -8.45
CA LEU A 114 28.67 15.85 -7.59
C LEU A 114 29.52 14.81 -6.85
N GLN A 115 28.90 13.77 -6.29
CA GLN A 115 29.63 12.73 -5.56
C GLN A 115 30.48 11.86 -6.50
N VAL A 116 30.00 11.56 -7.72
CA VAL A 116 30.78 10.83 -8.72
C VAL A 116 32.03 11.64 -9.10
N PHE A 117 31.89 12.95 -9.35
CA PHE A 117 33.04 13.81 -9.59
C PHE A 117 33.99 13.88 -8.39
N GLY A 118 33.46 13.96 -7.16
CA GLY A 118 34.26 13.92 -5.93
C GLY A 118 35.08 12.63 -5.82
N ALA A 119 34.50 11.47 -6.11
CA ALA A 119 35.22 10.20 -6.08
C ALA A 119 36.26 10.09 -7.20
N VAL A 120 35.95 10.57 -8.42
CA VAL A 120 36.91 10.64 -9.53
C VAL A 120 38.12 11.49 -9.13
N TYR A 121 37.87 12.65 -8.50
CA TYR A 121 38.93 13.54 -8.01
C TYR A 121 39.82 12.86 -6.96
N ILE A 122 39.22 12.19 -5.96
CA ILE A 122 39.98 11.42 -4.95
C ILE A 122 40.84 10.34 -5.62
N LEU A 123 40.29 9.58 -6.56
CA LEU A 123 41.07 8.55 -7.25
C LEU A 123 42.19 9.12 -8.11
N TYR A 124 41.95 10.24 -8.77
CA TYR A 124 42.95 10.94 -9.56
C TYR A 124 44.12 11.41 -8.68
N GLU A 125 43.83 12.10 -7.58
CA GLU A 125 44.86 12.68 -6.71
C GLU A 125 45.70 11.60 -5.99
N TYR A 126 45.06 10.51 -5.53
CA TYR A 126 45.71 9.55 -4.63
C TYR A 126 46.12 8.23 -5.28
N ILE A 127 45.53 7.84 -6.41
CA ILE A 127 45.71 6.52 -7.04
C ILE A 127 46.26 6.61 -8.47
N ALA A 128 46.17 7.75 -9.17
CA ALA A 128 46.62 7.87 -10.57
C ALA A 128 48.10 7.52 -10.80
N ASP A 129 48.97 7.85 -9.83
CA ASP A 129 50.42 7.60 -9.90
C ASP A 129 50.84 6.27 -9.24
N ARG A 130 49.88 5.42 -8.86
CA ARG A 130 50.14 4.12 -8.20
C ARG A 130 50.11 2.95 -9.19
N GLY A 131 50.44 1.75 -8.69
CA GLY A 131 50.54 0.52 -9.48
C GLY A 131 49.31 0.22 -10.34
N ALA A 132 49.53 -0.34 -11.53
CA ALA A 132 48.49 -0.56 -12.55
C ALA A 132 47.32 -1.42 -12.04
N LEU A 133 47.57 -2.43 -11.20
CA LEU A 133 46.54 -3.30 -10.63
C LEU A 133 45.57 -2.55 -9.73
N LEU A 134 46.07 -1.68 -8.84
CA LEU A 134 45.24 -0.87 -7.94
C LEU A 134 44.39 0.13 -8.73
N ARG A 135 44.98 0.76 -9.75
CA ARG A 135 44.25 1.67 -10.65
C ARG A 135 43.11 0.97 -11.37
N LEU A 136 43.38 -0.20 -11.95
CA LEU A 136 42.36 -0.94 -12.69
C LEU A 136 41.24 -1.44 -11.77
N ALA A 137 41.58 -1.96 -10.58
CA ALA A 137 40.60 -2.33 -9.56
C ALA A 137 39.73 -1.14 -9.13
N SER A 138 40.32 0.05 -8.98
CA SER A 138 39.63 1.27 -8.57
C SER A 138 38.67 1.77 -9.64
N VAL A 139 39.10 1.77 -10.92
CA VAL A 139 38.27 2.19 -12.05
C VAL A 139 37.07 1.25 -12.23
N LEU A 140 37.28 -0.07 -12.08
CA LEU A 140 36.17 -1.04 -12.13
C LEU A 140 35.14 -0.75 -11.03
N MET A 141 35.59 -0.58 -9.78
CA MET A 141 34.67 -0.29 -8.67
C MET A 141 33.99 1.09 -8.82
N LEU A 142 34.72 2.09 -9.35
CA LEU A 142 34.18 3.42 -9.60
C LEU A 142 33.06 3.37 -10.64
N ALA A 143 33.27 2.63 -11.75
CA ALA A 143 32.27 2.47 -12.79
C ALA A 143 30.99 1.81 -12.23
N ILE A 144 31.13 0.75 -11.44
CA ILE A 144 29.99 0.06 -10.81
C ILE A 144 29.27 0.99 -9.82
N GLY A 145 30.02 1.66 -8.94
CA GLY A 145 29.48 2.60 -7.97
C GLY A 145 28.73 3.76 -8.63
N ALA A 146 29.29 4.34 -9.70
CA ALA A 146 28.66 5.41 -10.46
C ALA A 146 27.36 4.95 -11.14
N VAL A 147 27.39 3.79 -11.81
CA VAL A 147 26.19 3.21 -12.44
C VAL A 147 25.10 2.94 -11.41
N LYS A 148 25.45 2.34 -10.26
CA LYS A 148 24.50 2.01 -9.20
C LYS A 148 23.90 3.24 -8.53
N TYR A 149 24.68 4.30 -8.37
CA TYR A 149 24.17 5.55 -7.86
C TYR A 149 23.25 6.25 -8.87
N TRP A 150 23.61 6.21 -10.16
CA TRP A 150 22.75 6.69 -11.22
C TRP A 150 21.43 5.91 -11.30
N GLU A 151 21.46 4.58 -11.17
CA GLU A 151 20.25 3.74 -11.10
C GLU A 151 19.32 4.19 -9.98
N LYS A 152 19.84 4.50 -8.79
CA LYS A 152 19.03 5.01 -7.67
C LYS A 152 18.37 6.34 -8.04
N ALA A 153 19.13 7.32 -8.53
CA ALA A 153 18.57 8.62 -8.90
C ALA A 153 17.50 8.48 -10.01
N TRP A 154 17.76 7.63 -11.00
CA TRP A 154 16.83 7.34 -12.10
C TRP A 154 15.57 6.62 -11.63
N ALA A 155 15.69 5.71 -10.66
CA ALA A 155 14.55 5.01 -10.06
C ALA A 155 13.66 5.97 -9.29
N VAL A 156 14.25 6.86 -8.47
CA VAL A 156 13.52 7.90 -7.72
C VAL A 156 12.73 8.81 -8.69
N MET A 157 13.31 9.16 -9.83
CA MET A 157 12.62 9.92 -10.87
C MET A 157 11.44 9.14 -11.48
N HIS A 158 11.56 7.83 -11.73
CA HIS A 158 10.50 7.00 -12.31
C HIS A 158 9.37 6.68 -11.31
N SER A 159 9.66 6.69 -10.02
CA SER A 159 8.66 6.50 -8.96
C SER A 159 7.84 7.75 -8.65
N ASN A 160 8.19 8.91 -9.22
CA ASN A 160 7.44 10.15 -9.03
C ASN A 160 6.10 10.12 -9.81
N LEU A 161 4.99 10.42 -9.13
CA LEU A 161 3.64 10.33 -9.71
C LEU A 161 3.43 11.23 -10.93
N ASP A 162 4.02 12.43 -10.95
CA ASP A 162 3.90 13.35 -12.10
C ASP A 162 4.64 12.80 -13.32
N ARG A 163 5.79 12.15 -13.11
CA ARG A 163 6.52 11.45 -14.18
C ARG A 163 5.77 10.24 -14.69
N ILE A 164 5.15 9.47 -13.80
CA ILE A 164 4.28 8.35 -14.18
C ILE A 164 3.13 8.86 -15.04
N ARG A 165 2.45 9.94 -14.62
CA ARG A 165 1.38 10.59 -15.37
C ARG A 165 1.84 11.08 -16.75
N ALA A 166 2.98 11.77 -16.83
CA ALA A 166 3.54 12.24 -18.09
C ALA A 166 3.84 11.06 -19.04
N SER A 167 4.45 9.98 -18.53
CA SER A 167 4.78 8.79 -19.34
C SER A 167 3.54 8.13 -19.95
N ILE A 168 2.42 8.12 -19.22
CA ILE A 168 1.15 7.56 -19.71
C ILE A 168 0.56 8.46 -20.79
N LYS A 169 0.70 9.78 -20.66
CA LYS A 169 0.19 10.76 -21.64
C LYS A 169 0.96 10.69 -22.97
N GLU A 170 2.26 10.45 -22.92
CA GLU A 170 3.14 10.39 -24.10
C GLU A 170 3.08 9.05 -24.85
N GLN A 171 2.52 8.00 -24.23
CA GLN A 171 2.47 6.67 -24.82
C GLN A 171 1.52 6.62 -26.03
N PRO A 172 1.97 6.22 -27.24
CA PRO A 172 1.10 6.10 -28.41
C PRO A 172 0.03 5.04 -28.17
N ARG A 173 -1.24 5.38 -28.44
CA ARG A 173 -2.40 4.49 -28.21
C ARG A 173 -2.24 3.13 -28.90
N ALA A 174 -1.73 3.08 -30.13
CA ALA A 174 -1.49 1.83 -30.87
C ALA A 174 -0.42 0.92 -30.23
N MET A 175 0.62 1.48 -29.59
CA MET A 175 1.66 0.71 -28.90
C MET A 175 1.13 0.11 -27.59
N MET A 176 0.08 0.71 -27.03
CA MET A 176 -0.62 0.20 -25.87
C MET A 176 -1.41 -1.08 -26.20
N HIS A 177 -2.15 -1.11 -27.32
CA HIS A 177 -2.90 -2.29 -27.79
C HIS A 177 -2.01 -3.51 -28.08
N VAL A 178 -0.84 -3.32 -28.68
CA VAL A 178 0.10 -4.43 -28.98
C VAL A 178 0.64 -5.08 -27.70
N ASN A 179 0.86 -4.31 -26.64
CA ASN A 179 1.26 -4.85 -25.33
C ASN A 179 0.09 -5.54 -24.59
N HIS A 180 -1.16 -5.30 -24.97
CA HIS A 180 -2.38 -5.78 -24.29
C HIS A 180 -3.03 -7.01 -24.95
N GLY A 181 -2.85 -7.20 -26.26
CA GLY A 181 -3.45 -8.29 -27.02
C GLY A 181 -2.75 -9.65 -26.91
N HIS A 182 -1.71 -9.79 -26.09
CA HIS A 182 -0.94 -11.04 -25.97
C HIS A 182 -1.50 -11.97 -24.88
N PHE A 183 -2.81 -12.24 -24.96
CA PHE A 183 -3.46 -13.28 -24.16
C PHE A 183 -3.35 -14.62 -24.89
N HIS A 184 -2.80 -15.64 -24.23
CA HIS A 184 -2.71 -16.99 -24.79
C HIS A 184 -3.97 -17.80 -24.42
N PRO A 185 -4.53 -18.60 -25.34
CA PRO A 185 -5.65 -19.52 -25.06
C PRO A 185 -5.35 -20.55 -23.95
N HIS A 186 -4.08 -20.78 -23.62
CA HIS A 186 -3.66 -21.72 -22.57
C HIS A 186 -3.73 -21.17 -21.14
N ASP A 187 -4.09 -19.89 -20.95
CA ASP A 187 -4.45 -19.33 -19.63
C ASP A 187 -5.93 -19.64 -19.26
N GLU A 188 -6.55 -20.62 -19.95
CA GLU A 188 -7.89 -21.10 -19.65
C GLU A 188 -7.98 -21.66 -18.22
N VAL A 189 -9.03 -21.21 -17.54
CA VAL A 189 -9.44 -21.54 -16.19
C VAL A 189 -9.56 -23.05 -16.05
N PHE A 190 -8.69 -23.68 -15.25
CA PHE A 190 -8.94 -25.05 -14.79
C PHE A 190 -10.24 -25.04 -13.97
N LYS A 191 -11.20 -25.88 -14.39
CA LYS A 191 -12.56 -25.98 -13.85
C LYS A 191 -12.65 -26.43 -12.38
N ASP A 192 -11.52 -26.74 -11.73
CA ASP A 192 -11.48 -27.34 -10.39
C ASP A 192 -11.11 -26.37 -9.25
N GLY A 193 -11.22 -25.06 -9.47
CA GLY A 193 -11.20 -24.05 -8.40
C GLY A 193 -9.82 -23.71 -7.80
N GLU A 194 -8.73 -24.32 -8.25
CA GLU A 194 -7.38 -23.99 -7.81
C GLU A 194 -6.62 -23.21 -8.91
N PHE A 195 -6.50 -21.89 -8.74
CA PHE A 195 -5.66 -21.07 -9.62
C PHE A 195 -4.18 -21.38 -9.38
N ASP A 196 -3.43 -21.67 -10.45
CA ASP A 196 -1.98 -21.56 -10.45
C ASP A 196 -1.60 -20.10 -10.11
N GLU A 197 -0.83 -19.88 -9.03
CA GLU A 197 -0.46 -18.52 -8.60
C GLU A 197 0.25 -17.75 -9.72
N GLU A 198 0.92 -18.47 -10.61
CA GLU A 198 1.67 -17.92 -11.73
C GLU A 198 0.73 -17.33 -12.80
N SER A 199 -0.41 -17.97 -13.10
CA SER A 199 -1.40 -17.44 -14.05
C SER A 199 -2.06 -16.15 -13.54
N LEU A 200 -2.36 -16.08 -12.24
CA LEU A 200 -2.88 -14.86 -11.60
C LEU A 200 -1.89 -13.71 -11.67
N VAL A 201 -0.59 -13.98 -11.46
CA VAL A 201 0.45 -12.96 -11.57
C VAL A 201 0.62 -12.45 -13.00
N ARG A 202 0.55 -13.35 -14.00
CA ARG A 202 0.57 -12.96 -15.42
C ARG A 202 -0.63 -12.07 -15.73
N ARG A 203 -1.81 -12.42 -15.22
CA ARG A 203 -3.01 -11.61 -15.39
C ARG A 203 -2.91 -10.24 -14.74
N ALA A 204 -2.39 -10.17 -13.51
CA ALA A 204 -2.16 -8.91 -12.83
C ALA A 204 -1.22 -7.99 -13.65
N HIS A 205 -0.15 -8.53 -14.24
CA HIS A 205 0.70 -7.75 -15.15
C HIS A 205 -0.03 -7.25 -16.39
N SER A 206 -0.94 -8.05 -16.97
CA SER A 206 -1.72 -7.63 -18.14
C SER A 206 -2.72 -6.53 -17.82
N LEU A 207 -3.29 -6.52 -16.61
CA LEU A 207 -4.29 -5.55 -16.17
C LEU A 207 -3.69 -4.38 -15.37
N PHE A 208 -2.40 -4.45 -15.02
CA PHE A 208 -1.70 -3.45 -14.20
C PHE A 208 -1.80 -2.01 -14.73
N TYR A 209 -2.04 -1.83 -16.02
CA TYR A 209 -2.26 -0.51 -16.61
C TYR A 209 -3.47 0.22 -16.01
N ILE A 210 -4.51 -0.52 -15.57
CA ILE A 210 -5.69 0.03 -14.89
C ILE A 210 -5.24 0.67 -13.59
N CYS A 211 -4.52 -0.09 -12.75
CA CYS A 211 -3.94 0.41 -11.50
C CYS A 211 -3.01 1.62 -11.74
N LYS A 212 -2.12 1.53 -12.75
CA LYS A 212 -1.18 2.62 -13.10
C LYS A 212 -1.86 3.90 -13.53
N ARG A 213 -2.98 3.82 -14.26
CA ARG A 213 -3.78 4.97 -14.66
C ARG A 213 -4.62 5.53 -13.51
N ALA A 214 -5.26 4.64 -12.76
CA ALA A 214 -6.12 4.99 -11.64
C ALA A 214 -5.33 5.77 -10.57
N ILE A 215 -4.11 5.36 -10.24
CA ILE A 215 -3.31 6.01 -9.20
C ILE A 215 -2.83 7.43 -9.56
N VAL A 216 -2.79 7.77 -10.85
CA VAL A 216 -2.45 9.11 -11.32
C VAL A 216 -3.66 9.91 -11.80
N ASP A 217 -4.88 9.44 -11.52
CA ASP A 217 -6.14 10.03 -11.99
C ASP A 217 -6.18 10.27 -13.51
N TYR A 218 -5.63 9.35 -14.30
CA TYR A 218 -5.68 9.44 -15.76
C TYR A 218 -6.89 8.64 -16.29
N PRO A 219 -7.85 9.26 -16.99
CA PRO A 219 -9.04 8.57 -17.47
C PRO A 219 -8.67 7.50 -18.50
N VAL A 220 -9.29 6.33 -18.38
CA VAL A 220 -9.22 5.29 -19.41
C VAL A 220 -10.26 5.65 -20.47
N MET A 221 -9.80 6.18 -21.61
CA MET A 221 -10.62 6.25 -22.82
C MET A 221 -10.42 4.94 -23.58
N ARG A 222 -11.50 4.20 -23.81
CA ARG A 222 -11.50 2.94 -24.57
C ARG A 222 -11.71 3.24 -26.06
N ASP A 223 -11.15 2.39 -26.90
CA ASP A 223 -11.31 2.42 -28.37
C ASP A 223 -12.15 1.23 -28.83
N ASP A 224 -12.81 1.36 -29.98
CA ASP A 224 -13.98 0.58 -30.42
C ASP A 224 -13.70 -0.91 -30.75
N SER A 225 -12.45 -1.39 -30.62
CA SER A 225 -11.98 -2.68 -31.17
C SER A 225 -11.75 -3.82 -30.14
N ASP A 226 -11.92 -3.58 -28.83
CA ASP A 226 -11.53 -4.53 -27.76
C ASP A 226 -12.66 -5.49 -27.31
N SER A 227 -13.30 -6.24 -28.22
CA SER A 227 -14.43 -7.13 -27.86
C SER A 227 -14.02 -8.50 -27.29
N HIS A 228 -12.91 -9.08 -27.75
CA HIS A 228 -12.50 -10.47 -27.44
C HIS A 228 -11.83 -10.68 -26.06
N GLY A 229 -11.13 -9.68 -25.50
CA GLY A 229 -10.43 -9.82 -24.21
C GLY A 229 -11.36 -9.76 -22.98
N GLN A 230 -12.62 -9.37 -23.16
CA GLN A 230 -13.52 -8.99 -22.08
C GLN A 230 -14.17 -10.19 -21.37
N ASP A 231 -14.53 -11.25 -22.09
CA ASP A 231 -15.23 -12.41 -21.52
C ASP A 231 -14.35 -13.19 -20.52
N SER A 232 -13.07 -13.32 -20.83
CA SER A 232 -12.08 -13.93 -19.93
C SER A 232 -11.74 -13.01 -18.74
N THR A 233 -11.79 -11.69 -18.93
CA THR A 233 -11.61 -10.71 -17.82
C THR A 233 -12.74 -10.82 -16.82
N ARG A 234 -13.98 -10.94 -17.30
CA ARG A 234 -15.18 -11.08 -16.46
C ARG A 234 -15.12 -12.34 -15.59
N LYS A 235 -14.80 -13.49 -16.19
CA LYS A 235 -14.69 -14.77 -15.49
C LYS A 235 -13.62 -14.78 -14.38
N ILE A 236 -12.47 -14.12 -14.57
CA ILE A 236 -11.42 -14.09 -13.54
C ILE A 236 -11.76 -13.08 -12.42
N LEU A 237 -12.40 -11.95 -12.77
CA LEU A 237 -12.92 -11.00 -11.78
C LEU A 237 -13.95 -11.68 -10.86
N GLU A 238 -14.75 -12.59 -11.40
CA GLU A 238 -15.75 -13.36 -10.65
C GLU A 238 -15.12 -14.41 -9.70
N VAL A 239 -13.95 -14.99 -10.02
CA VAL A 239 -13.38 -16.12 -9.23
C VAL A 239 -12.28 -15.70 -8.23
N SER A 240 -11.49 -14.65 -8.48
CA SER A 240 -10.39 -14.27 -7.55
C SER A 240 -10.05 -12.77 -7.50
N LEU A 241 -11.06 -11.90 -7.35
CA LEU A 241 -10.90 -10.45 -7.36
C LEU A 241 -9.91 -9.91 -6.32
N TRP A 242 -10.09 -10.25 -5.04
CA TRP A 242 -9.23 -9.78 -3.95
C TRP A 242 -7.75 -10.04 -4.20
N ARG A 243 -7.44 -11.26 -4.65
CA ARG A 243 -6.08 -11.70 -4.93
C ARG A 243 -5.46 -10.96 -6.11
N LEU A 244 -6.25 -10.65 -7.14
CA LEU A 244 -5.81 -9.84 -8.27
C LEU A 244 -5.43 -8.42 -7.81
N MET A 245 -6.28 -7.77 -7.02
CA MET A 245 -6.02 -6.42 -6.50
C MET A 245 -4.79 -6.37 -5.62
N GLU A 246 -4.61 -7.38 -4.76
CA GLU A 246 -3.42 -7.49 -3.92
C GLU A 246 -2.15 -7.54 -4.76
N ILE A 247 -2.12 -8.35 -5.82
CA ILE A 247 -0.95 -8.48 -6.71
C ILE A 247 -0.70 -7.17 -7.46
N GLU A 248 -1.74 -6.49 -7.94
CA GLU A 248 -1.59 -5.20 -8.63
C GLU A 248 -1.07 -4.08 -7.71
N LEU A 249 -1.63 -3.94 -6.51
CA LEU A 249 -1.12 -2.99 -5.51
C LEU A 249 0.31 -3.33 -5.08
N SER A 250 0.61 -4.63 -5.05
CA SER A 250 1.94 -5.19 -4.88
C SER A 250 2.93 -4.72 -5.96
N LEU A 251 2.51 -4.70 -7.23
CA LEU A 251 3.30 -4.20 -8.36
C LEU A 251 3.43 -2.68 -8.28
N MET A 252 2.38 -1.99 -7.84
CA MET A 252 2.40 -0.54 -7.63
C MET A 252 3.41 -0.14 -6.55
N TYR A 253 3.47 -0.89 -5.45
CA TYR A 253 4.51 -0.73 -4.43
C TYR A 253 5.91 -0.91 -5.01
N ASP A 254 6.14 -2.00 -5.78
CA ASP A 254 7.43 -2.26 -6.41
C ASP A 254 7.83 -1.08 -7.33
N MET A 255 6.88 -0.47 -8.04
CA MET A 255 7.11 0.67 -8.93
C MET A 255 7.48 1.98 -8.19
N MET A 256 6.91 2.22 -6.99
CA MET A 256 7.06 3.52 -6.29
C MET A 256 8.12 3.52 -5.19
N TYR A 257 8.40 2.37 -4.56
CA TYR A 257 9.27 2.30 -3.38
C TYR A 257 10.53 1.45 -3.58
N THR A 258 10.72 0.87 -4.77
CA THR A 258 11.87 0.03 -5.09
C THR A 258 12.47 0.38 -6.46
N LYS A 259 13.64 -0.17 -6.78
CA LYS A 259 14.30 0.04 -8.07
C LYS A 259 13.71 -0.79 -9.22
N ALA A 260 12.62 -1.51 -9.00
CA ALA A 260 12.01 -2.41 -9.99
C ALA A 260 11.81 -1.79 -11.39
N PRO A 261 11.35 -0.53 -11.55
CA PRO A 261 11.18 0.07 -12.89
C PRO A 261 12.47 0.17 -13.70
N VAL A 262 13.61 0.33 -13.02
CA VAL A 262 14.92 0.49 -13.65
C VAL A 262 15.60 -0.86 -13.85
N ILE A 263 15.48 -1.74 -12.84
CA ILE A 263 16.07 -3.08 -12.87
C ILE A 263 15.49 -3.91 -14.02
N HIS A 264 14.17 -3.83 -14.22
CA HIS A 264 13.48 -4.65 -15.21
C HIS A 264 13.45 -4.00 -16.61
N ALA A 265 14.28 -2.98 -16.84
CA ALA A 265 14.64 -2.51 -18.18
C ALA A 265 15.82 -3.31 -18.74
N TRP A 266 16.02 -3.30 -20.06
CA TRP A 266 17.11 -4.04 -20.71
C TRP A 266 18.49 -3.67 -20.15
N PHE A 267 18.72 -2.38 -19.88
CA PHE A 267 19.96 -1.88 -19.29
C PHE A 267 20.16 -2.36 -17.85
N GLY A 268 19.08 -2.42 -17.05
CA GLY A 268 19.13 -2.91 -15.67
C GLY A 268 19.58 -4.38 -15.60
N TYR A 269 19.03 -5.25 -16.47
CA TYR A 269 19.49 -6.65 -16.55
C TYR A 269 20.95 -6.77 -16.94
N LEU A 270 21.42 -5.95 -17.89
CA LEU A 270 22.82 -5.92 -18.31
C LEU A 270 23.73 -5.55 -17.12
N VAL A 271 23.37 -4.52 -16.35
CA VAL A 271 24.13 -4.10 -15.17
C VAL A 271 24.22 -5.23 -14.15
N ARG A 272 23.14 -5.97 -13.88
CA ARG A 272 23.17 -7.09 -12.90
C ARG A 272 23.92 -8.32 -13.37
N LEU A 273 24.08 -8.50 -14.67
CA LEU A 273 24.96 -9.55 -15.21
C LEU A 273 26.44 -9.15 -15.08
N ILE A 274 26.76 -7.89 -15.37
CA ILE A 274 28.15 -7.40 -15.42
C ILE A 274 28.69 -7.04 -14.04
N SER A 275 27.88 -6.49 -13.12
CA SER A 275 28.35 -6.00 -11.82
C SER A 275 29.04 -7.07 -10.96
N PRO A 276 28.49 -8.29 -10.72
CA PRO A 276 29.19 -9.27 -9.89
C PRO A 276 30.50 -9.74 -10.54
N LEU A 277 30.55 -9.84 -11.87
CA LEU A 277 31.76 -10.21 -12.61
C LEU A 277 32.84 -9.14 -12.46
N ALA A 278 32.47 -7.87 -12.61
CA ALA A 278 33.41 -6.75 -12.49
C ALA A 278 33.93 -6.58 -11.05
N ILE A 279 33.09 -6.81 -10.02
CA ILE A 279 33.54 -6.83 -8.62
C ILE A 279 34.47 -8.03 -8.37
N ALA A 280 34.18 -9.21 -8.92
CA ALA A 280 35.02 -10.39 -8.76
C ALA A 280 36.39 -10.21 -9.42
N VAL A 281 36.44 -9.61 -10.61
CA VAL A 281 37.69 -9.23 -11.28
C VAL A 281 38.46 -8.19 -10.47
N SER A 282 37.78 -7.18 -9.93
CA SER A 282 38.41 -6.18 -9.06
C SER A 282 39.00 -6.81 -7.79
N LEU A 283 38.28 -7.75 -7.17
CA LEU A 283 38.76 -8.52 -6.02
C LEU A 283 39.99 -9.37 -6.38
N LEU A 284 39.98 -10.06 -7.53
CA LEU A 284 41.13 -10.81 -8.03
C LEU A 284 42.36 -9.91 -8.18
N LEU A 285 42.20 -8.74 -8.80
CA LEU A 285 43.27 -7.76 -8.96
C LEU A 285 43.80 -7.29 -7.61
N PHE A 286 42.91 -7.03 -6.64
CA PHE A 286 43.30 -6.64 -5.28
C PHE A 286 44.05 -7.76 -4.54
N MET A 287 43.71 -9.04 -4.78
CA MET A 287 44.44 -10.16 -4.18
C MET A 287 45.89 -10.27 -4.67
N PHE A 288 46.18 -9.83 -5.89
CA PHE A 288 47.53 -9.83 -6.48
C PHE A 288 48.37 -8.59 -6.11
N ILE A 289 47.82 -7.63 -5.36
CA ILE A 289 48.57 -6.48 -4.85
C ILE A 289 49.38 -6.93 -3.63
N ASP A 290 50.64 -6.50 -3.55
CA ASP A 290 51.48 -6.69 -2.38
C ASP A 290 50.95 -5.87 -1.19
N LYS A 291 50.79 -6.53 -0.04
CA LYS A 291 50.11 -5.98 1.16
C LYS A 291 51.08 -5.64 2.28
N ASP A 292 52.37 -5.92 2.11
CA ASP A 292 53.37 -5.76 3.18
C ASP A 292 53.55 -4.29 3.59
N ALA A 293 53.23 -3.35 2.69
CA ALA A 293 53.25 -1.91 2.94
C ALA A 293 51.94 -1.36 3.54
N HIS A 294 50.96 -2.21 3.87
CA HIS A 294 49.61 -1.80 4.23
C HIS A 294 49.19 -2.30 5.62
N ARG A 295 48.38 -1.49 6.31
CA ARG A 295 47.85 -1.86 7.62
C ARG A 295 46.89 -3.05 7.46
N ARG A 296 47.14 -4.14 8.20
CA ARG A 296 46.32 -5.36 8.15
C ARG A 296 44.82 -5.09 8.32
N VAL A 297 44.46 -4.19 9.24
CA VAL A 297 43.06 -3.82 9.48
C VAL A 297 42.39 -3.19 8.25
N ASP A 298 43.10 -2.35 7.49
CA ASP A 298 42.53 -1.71 6.30
C ASP A 298 42.37 -2.73 5.15
N VAL A 299 43.26 -3.71 5.09
CA VAL A 299 43.16 -4.87 4.18
C VAL A 299 41.94 -5.72 4.54
N ASP A 300 41.76 -6.04 5.82
CA ASP A 300 40.62 -6.83 6.31
C ASP A 300 39.28 -6.12 6.02
N ILE A 301 39.19 -4.81 6.28
CA ILE A 301 38.01 -4.00 5.94
C ILE A 301 37.73 -4.05 4.44
N THR A 302 38.75 -3.95 3.59
CA THR A 302 38.58 -4.01 2.14
C THR A 302 38.03 -5.36 1.68
N TYR A 303 38.50 -6.47 2.28
CA TYR A 303 37.93 -7.79 2.01
C TYR A 303 36.48 -7.92 2.46
N ILE A 304 36.12 -7.36 3.62
CA ILE A 304 34.73 -7.32 4.10
C ILE A 304 33.85 -6.54 3.10
N LEU A 305 34.30 -5.37 2.63
CA LEU A 305 33.58 -4.57 1.64
C LEU A 305 33.33 -5.35 0.34
N TYR A 306 34.35 -6.02 -0.19
CA TYR A 306 34.20 -6.87 -1.36
C TYR A 306 33.24 -8.04 -1.15
N GLY A 307 33.36 -8.75 -0.02
CA GLY A 307 32.51 -9.89 0.30
C GLY A 307 31.04 -9.49 0.38
N CYS A 308 30.74 -8.39 1.09
CA CYS A 308 29.38 -7.86 1.19
C CYS A 308 28.86 -7.33 -0.15
N ALA A 309 29.70 -6.62 -0.93
CA ALA A 309 29.30 -6.13 -2.24
C ALA A 309 28.97 -7.27 -3.22
N LEU A 310 29.83 -8.29 -3.30
CA LEU A 310 29.58 -9.50 -4.11
C LEU A 310 28.31 -10.21 -3.65
N PHE A 311 28.14 -10.40 -2.34
CA PHE A 311 26.95 -11.05 -1.80
C PHE A 311 25.67 -10.31 -2.19
N MET A 312 25.61 -8.98 -1.97
CA MET A 312 24.44 -8.17 -2.32
C MET A 312 24.16 -8.18 -3.82
N GLU A 313 25.17 -8.09 -4.68
CA GLU A 313 25.00 -8.15 -6.14
C GLU A 313 24.55 -9.53 -6.63
N MET A 314 25.08 -10.62 -6.05
CA MET A 314 24.64 -11.97 -6.39
C MET A 314 23.17 -12.20 -6.00
N VAL A 315 22.76 -11.74 -4.82
CA VAL A 315 21.35 -11.81 -4.40
C VAL A 315 20.47 -10.91 -5.27
N SER A 316 20.96 -9.73 -5.66
CA SER A 316 20.28 -8.85 -6.60
C SER A 316 20.02 -9.51 -7.95
N LEU A 317 21.04 -10.17 -8.53
CA LEU A 317 20.93 -10.92 -9.78
C LEU A 317 19.90 -12.05 -9.65
N LEU A 318 19.96 -12.85 -8.58
CA LEU A 318 18.98 -13.91 -8.32
C LEU A 318 17.55 -13.36 -8.17
N ASN A 319 17.39 -12.21 -7.52
CA ASN A 319 16.10 -11.54 -7.38
C ASN A 319 15.56 -11.02 -8.72
N ALA A 320 16.43 -10.42 -9.52
CA ALA A 320 16.07 -9.98 -10.87
C ALA A 320 15.63 -11.18 -11.72
N LEU A 321 16.38 -12.29 -11.75
CA LEU A 321 16.02 -13.47 -12.54
C LEU A 321 14.70 -14.13 -12.07
N GLY A 322 14.42 -14.12 -10.77
CA GLY A 322 13.22 -14.76 -10.20
C GLY A 322 11.97 -13.87 -10.11
N SER A 323 12.08 -12.58 -10.45
CA SER A 323 11.00 -11.59 -10.30
C SER A 323 9.85 -11.85 -11.28
N SER A 324 8.63 -11.49 -10.88
CA SER A 324 7.45 -11.54 -11.78
C SER A 324 7.57 -10.54 -12.92
N TRP A 325 8.22 -9.41 -12.67
CA TRP A 325 8.52 -8.39 -13.67
C TRP A 325 9.40 -8.90 -14.81
N THR A 326 10.22 -9.93 -14.58
CA THR A 326 11.08 -10.52 -15.61
C THR A 326 10.30 -11.31 -16.62
N PHE A 327 9.24 -11.98 -16.18
CA PHE A 327 8.30 -12.59 -17.10
C PHE A 327 7.59 -11.51 -17.96
N ALA A 328 7.09 -10.45 -17.32
CA ALA A 328 6.42 -9.35 -18.02
C ALA A 328 7.35 -8.64 -19.03
N PHE A 329 8.63 -8.51 -18.70
CA PHE A 329 9.63 -8.00 -19.63
C PHE A 329 9.86 -8.97 -20.80
N LEU A 330 10.01 -10.27 -20.54
CA LEU A 330 10.24 -11.28 -21.58
C LEU A 330 9.03 -11.41 -22.54
N SER A 331 7.81 -11.24 -22.03
CA SER A 331 6.59 -11.28 -22.87
C SER A 331 6.45 -10.06 -23.78
N THR A 332 6.96 -8.89 -23.34
CA THR A 332 6.89 -7.61 -24.07
C THR A 332 8.17 -7.28 -24.86
N THR A 333 9.19 -8.14 -24.74
CA THR A 333 10.49 -7.97 -25.38
C THR A 333 10.40 -8.04 -26.91
N ARG A 334 11.10 -7.13 -27.61
CA ARG A 334 11.16 -7.08 -29.10
C ARG A 334 11.95 -8.24 -29.73
N TRP A 335 12.63 -9.04 -28.92
CA TRP A 335 13.47 -10.15 -29.34
C TRP A 335 12.61 -11.41 -29.48
N HIS A 336 12.16 -11.69 -30.70
CA HIS A 336 11.23 -12.78 -31.02
C HIS A 336 11.69 -14.16 -30.52
N TRP A 337 12.99 -14.46 -30.54
CA TRP A 337 13.52 -15.75 -30.10
C TRP A 337 13.46 -15.96 -28.57
N LEU A 338 13.82 -14.93 -27.78
CA LEU A 338 13.70 -14.96 -26.31
C LEU A 338 12.23 -15.06 -25.89
N ARG A 339 11.37 -14.35 -26.61
CA ARG A 339 9.94 -14.37 -26.41
C ARG A 339 9.35 -15.76 -26.70
N TYR A 340 9.69 -16.38 -27.83
CA TYR A 340 9.27 -17.75 -28.16
C TYR A 340 9.77 -18.79 -27.14
N GLN A 341 11.04 -18.69 -26.75
CA GLN A 341 11.66 -19.64 -25.81
C GLN A 341 11.11 -19.53 -24.39
N SER A 342 10.72 -18.32 -23.94
CA SER A 342 10.11 -18.10 -22.62
C SER A 342 8.64 -18.50 -22.57
N LEU A 343 7.86 -18.18 -23.61
CA LEU A 343 6.41 -18.41 -23.64
C LEU A 343 6.02 -19.86 -23.99
N CYS A 344 6.73 -20.54 -24.89
CA CYS A 344 6.25 -21.83 -25.42
C CYS A 344 6.78 -23.07 -24.67
N ASN A 345 7.85 -22.94 -23.88
CA ASN A 345 8.65 -24.11 -23.49
C ASN A 345 8.52 -24.58 -22.03
N LYS A 346 7.68 -23.95 -21.18
CA LYS A 346 7.60 -24.18 -19.70
C LYS A 346 8.98 -24.16 -18.99
N LYS A 347 10.04 -23.72 -19.69
CA LYS A 347 11.43 -23.68 -19.23
C LYS A 347 11.63 -22.52 -18.26
N TRP A 348 10.94 -21.41 -18.50
CA TRP A 348 10.93 -20.26 -17.61
C TRP A 348 10.38 -20.63 -16.22
N ASP A 349 9.23 -21.30 -16.16
CA ASP A 349 8.62 -21.73 -14.90
C ASP A 349 9.54 -22.70 -14.14
N ARG A 350 10.26 -23.58 -14.85
CA ARG A 350 11.31 -24.45 -14.25
C ARG A 350 12.50 -23.66 -13.71
N LEU A 351 13.06 -22.74 -14.51
CA LEU A 351 14.18 -21.90 -14.11
C LEU A 351 13.82 -21.04 -12.90
N ARG A 352 12.61 -20.50 -12.88
CA ARG A 352 12.10 -19.70 -11.79
C ARG A 352 11.88 -20.50 -10.51
N ARG A 353 11.38 -21.75 -10.60
CA ARG A 353 11.29 -22.67 -9.45
C ARG A 353 12.67 -22.98 -8.87
N VAL A 354 13.69 -23.18 -9.72
CA VAL A 354 15.08 -23.38 -9.28
C VAL A 354 15.63 -22.12 -8.61
N VAL A 355 15.40 -20.94 -9.18
CA VAL A 355 15.80 -19.66 -8.59
C VAL A 355 15.08 -19.41 -7.25
N ALA A 356 13.80 -19.79 -7.14
CA ALA A 356 13.05 -19.68 -5.89
C ALA A 356 13.61 -20.61 -4.80
N TYR A 357 14.02 -21.83 -5.16
CA TYR A 357 14.68 -22.77 -4.26
C TYR A 357 16.03 -22.24 -3.75
N LEU A 358 16.87 -21.73 -4.66
CA LEU A 358 18.17 -21.12 -4.32
C LEU A 358 18.04 -19.86 -3.45
N HIS A 359 16.91 -19.17 -3.52
CA HIS A 359 16.64 -17.95 -2.76
C HIS A 359 16.02 -18.20 -1.37
N HIS A 360 15.46 -19.39 -1.12
CA HIS A 360 14.80 -19.74 0.14
C HIS A 360 15.63 -19.48 1.42
N PRO A 361 16.97 -19.72 1.47
CA PRO A 361 17.76 -19.52 2.68
C PRO A 361 18.12 -18.05 2.99
N VAL A 362 18.05 -17.14 2.01
CA VAL A 362 18.48 -15.72 2.18
C VAL A 362 17.32 -14.82 2.65
N SER A 363 16.08 -15.29 2.49
CA SER A 363 14.89 -14.60 2.97
C SER A 363 14.72 -14.81 4.48
N VAL A 364 15.19 -13.85 5.28
CA VAL A 364 14.82 -13.73 6.70
C VAL A 364 13.31 -13.48 6.77
N GLY A 365 12.53 -14.56 6.88
CA GLY A 365 11.06 -14.51 6.83
C GLY A 365 10.32 -15.72 6.25
N GLY A 366 10.99 -16.82 5.89
CA GLY A 366 10.40 -18.17 5.83
C GLY A 366 9.07 -18.36 5.06
N GLY A 367 8.86 -17.68 3.93
CA GLY A 367 7.65 -17.82 3.13
C GLY A 367 7.90 -17.68 1.62
N SER A 368 7.01 -18.29 0.81
CA SER A 368 6.99 -18.09 -0.65
C SER A 368 7.03 -16.59 -1.01
N ARG A 369 7.84 -16.22 -2.01
CA ARG A 369 8.04 -14.84 -2.51
C ARG A 369 6.74 -14.09 -2.84
N TYR A 370 5.64 -14.82 -3.05
CA TYR A 370 4.31 -14.24 -3.27
C TYR A 370 3.46 -14.13 -2.01
N ARG A 371 3.64 -15.05 -1.05
CA ARG A 371 2.96 -14.98 0.24
C ARG A 371 3.44 -13.76 1.03
N SER A 372 4.72 -13.42 0.90
CA SER A 372 5.32 -12.17 1.39
C SER A 372 4.97 -10.93 0.55
N ARG A 373 3.98 -11.00 -0.34
CA ARG A 373 3.50 -9.84 -1.10
C ARG A 373 2.02 -9.57 -0.86
N ARG A 374 1.35 -10.45 -0.10
CA ARG A 374 -0.08 -10.40 0.16
C ARG A 374 -0.40 -9.41 1.25
N TRP A 375 -1.60 -8.88 1.17
CA TRP A 375 -2.18 -8.17 2.28
C TRP A 375 -2.43 -9.15 3.43
N SER A 376 -2.16 -8.72 4.66
CA SER A 376 -2.39 -9.53 5.86
C SER A 376 -3.88 -9.66 6.25
N TYR A 377 -4.79 -9.12 5.43
CA TYR A 377 -6.23 -8.99 5.72
C TYR A 377 -6.54 -8.29 7.04
N THR A 378 -5.57 -7.54 7.57
CA THR A 378 -5.72 -6.86 8.85
C THR A 378 -6.33 -5.47 8.67
N MET A 379 -7.32 -5.15 9.49
CA MET A 379 -7.99 -3.85 9.47
C MET A 379 -7.96 -3.22 10.85
N GLY A 380 -7.68 -1.91 10.88
CA GLY A 380 -7.86 -1.12 12.08
C GLY A 380 -9.35 -0.96 12.40
N GLN A 381 -9.66 -0.99 13.69
CA GLN A 381 -11.01 -0.92 14.23
C GLN A 381 -11.05 0.10 15.36
N TYR A 382 -12.16 0.84 15.41
CA TYR A 382 -12.43 1.81 16.46
C TYR A 382 -13.94 1.89 16.66
N ASN A 383 -14.39 1.87 17.91
CA ASN A 383 -15.80 2.03 18.23
C ASN A 383 -15.98 3.22 19.18
N MET A 384 -16.86 4.15 18.81
CA MET A 384 -17.03 5.39 19.56
C MET A 384 -17.67 5.15 20.94
N LEU A 385 -18.65 4.23 21.02
CA LEU A 385 -19.28 3.88 22.30
C LEU A 385 -18.30 3.15 23.23
N HIS A 386 -17.44 2.29 22.69
CA HIS A 386 -16.37 1.63 23.44
C HIS A 386 -15.40 2.65 24.05
N TYR A 387 -14.99 3.64 23.26
CA TYR A 387 -14.14 4.73 23.75
C TYR A 387 -14.82 5.51 24.89
N CYS A 388 -16.11 5.86 24.74
CA CYS A 388 -16.84 6.69 25.71
C CYS A 388 -17.20 5.95 27.00
N THR A 389 -17.27 4.62 26.97
CA THR A 389 -17.55 3.77 28.14
C THR A 389 -16.30 3.42 28.94
N ARG A 390 -15.14 3.98 28.58
CA ARG A 390 -13.89 3.78 29.29
C ARG A 390 -13.98 4.21 30.76
N SER A 391 -13.26 3.50 31.62
CA SER A 391 -13.11 3.90 33.03
C SER A 391 -11.96 4.89 33.13
N ASP A 392 -12.26 6.15 33.45
CA ASP A 392 -11.28 7.24 33.50
C ASP A 392 -10.67 7.47 34.89
N SER A 393 -10.72 6.46 35.77
CA SER A 393 -10.14 6.59 37.12
C SER A 393 -8.61 6.57 37.09
N ALA A 394 -7.96 7.22 38.06
CA ALA A 394 -6.50 7.21 38.18
C ALA A 394 -5.92 5.79 38.36
N HIS A 395 -6.69 4.88 38.95
CA HIS A 395 -6.29 3.50 39.24
C HIS A 395 -6.44 2.56 38.05
N THR A 396 -7.21 2.92 37.02
CA THR A 396 -7.51 2.06 35.86
C THR A 396 -6.70 2.40 34.61
N ARG A 397 -5.97 3.52 34.62
CA ARG A 397 -5.22 4.00 33.45
C ARG A 397 -3.86 3.28 33.33
N PRO A 398 -3.46 2.85 32.12
CA PRO A 398 -2.13 2.30 31.89
C PRO A 398 -1.00 3.30 32.20
N LEU A 399 0.17 2.80 32.58
CA LEU A 399 1.36 3.62 32.89
C LEU A 399 1.73 4.56 31.74
N LEU A 400 1.76 4.04 30.51
CA LEU A 400 2.05 4.83 29.31
C LEU A 400 0.99 5.92 29.06
N GLY A 401 -0.27 5.67 29.41
CA GLY A 401 -1.33 6.69 29.34
C GLY A 401 -1.18 7.77 30.41
N SER A 402 -0.73 7.41 31.61
CA SER A 402 -0.41 8.38 32.67
C SER A 402 0.76 9.28 32.26
N LEU A 403 1.83 8.68 31.71
CA LEU A 403 2.97 9.41 31.17
C LEU A 403 2.56 10.34 30.01
N ALA A 404 1.75 9.85 29.07
CA ALA A 404 1.26 10.65 27.97
C ALA A 404 0.47 11.89 28.44
N LYS A 405 -0.35 11.73 29.49
CA LYS A 405 -1.08 12.85 30.12
C LYS A 405 -0.14 13.86 30.78
N MET A 406 0.93 13.41 31.44
CA MET A 406 1.92 14.31 32.04
C MET A 406 2.68 15.13 30.98
N VAL A 407 3.03 14.50 29.84
CA VAL A 407 3.78 15.18 28.77
C VAL A 407 2.91 16.21 28.03
N GLY A 408 1.61 15.96 27.86
CA GLY A 408 0.68 17.00 27.39
C GLY A 408 -0.60 16.47 26.75
N ARG A 409 -1.56 17.38 26.52
CA ARG A 409 -2.89 17.06 25.97
C ARG A 409 -2.83 16.34 24.62
N LYS A 410 -1.95 16.78 23.72
CA LYS A 410 -1.80 16.20 22.38
C LYS A 410 -1.29 14.75 22.43
N LEU A 411 -0.29 14.48 23.27
CA LEU A 411 0.25 13.12 23.41
C LEU A 411 -0.75 12.19 24.11
N ASN A 412 -1.48 12.69 25.10
CA ASN A 412 -2.58 11.97 25.72
C ASN A 412 -3.68 11.60 24.72
N GLU A 413 -4.02 12.50 23.81
CA GLU A 413 -5.01 12.23 22.76
C GLU A 413 -4.52 11.16 21.78
N LEU A 414 -3.28 11.26 21.30
CA LEU A 414 -2.66 10.26 20.43
C LEU A 414 -2.58 8.89 21.10
N TRP A 415 -2.20 8.85 22.38
CA TRP A 415 -2.18 7.62 23.17
C TRP A 415 -3.58 7.01 23.26
N ASN A 416 -4.59 7.80 23.63
CA ASN A 416 -5.95 7.32 23.79
C ASN A 416 -6.50 6.75 22.49
N ARG A 417 -6.29 7.43 21.36
CA ARG A 417 -6.69 6.93 20.05
C ARG A 417 -6.06 5.56 19.74
N GLY A 418 -4.73 5.44 19.92
CA GLY A 418 -4.00 4.19 19.70
C GLY A 418 -4.32 3.07 20.71
N HIS A 419 -4.68 3.42 21.94
CA HIS A 419 -5.00 2.47 23.00
C HIS A 419 -6.38 1.82 22.82
N TYR A 420 -7.38 2.62 22.40
CA TYR A 420 -8.75 2.15 22.16
C TYR A 420 -9.01 1.71 20.71
N SER A 421 -8.01 1.81 19.83
CA SER A 421 -8.02 1.13 18.54
C SER A 421 -7.41 -0.27 18.64
N TRP A 422 -7.90 -1.17 17.80
CA TRP A 422 -7.35 -2.51 17.67
C TRP A 422 -7.32 -2.93 16.21
N VAL A 423 -6.75 -4.10 15.96
CA VAL A 423 -6.63 -4.66 14.61
C VAL A 423 -7.30 -6.02 14.62
N ILE A 424 -8.12 -6.29 13.61
CA ILE A 424 -8.75 -7.60 13.38
C ILE A 424 -8.32 -8.15 12.03
N GLU A 425 -8.32 -9.46 11.89
CA GLU A 425 -8.28 -10.13 10.59
C GLU A 425 -9.69 -10.12 10.00
N MET A 426 -9.82 -9.71 8.73
CA MET A 426 -11.10 -9.61 8.05
C MET A 426 -11.70 -11.02 7.86
N PRO A 427 -12.91 -11.27 8.38
CA PRO A 427 -13.60 -12.54 8.14
C PRO A 427 -13.93 -12.75 6.66
N GLU A 428 -13.88 -13.99 6.18
CA GLU A 428 -14.17 -14.32 4.76
C GLU A 428 -15.57 -13.87 4.31
N HIS A 429 -16.62 -14.07 5.13
CA HIS A 429 -17.97 -13.62 4.78
C HIS A 429 -18.08 -12.10 4.52
N VAL A 430 -17.21 -11.28 5.11
CA VAL A 430 -17.15 -9.83 4.86
C VAL A 430 -16.61 -9.57 3.46
N LYS A 431 -15.60 -10.32 3.02
CA LYS A 431 -15.07 -10.24 1.65
C LYS A 431 -16.14 -10.59 0.63
N ASP A 432 -16.86 -11.69 0.88
CA ASP A 432 -17.90 -12.19 -0.01
C ASP A 432 -19.04 -11.19 -0.12
N SER A 433 -19.48 -10.64 1.01
CA SER A 433 -20.54 -9.62 1.06
C SER A 433 -20.16 -8.34 0.29
N ILE A 434 -18.93 -7.84 0.47
CA ILE A 434 -18.45 -6.65 -0.27
C ILE A 434 -18.37 -6.94 -1.76
N SER A 435 -17.80 -8.08 -2.16
CA SER A 435 -17.70 -8.49 -3.57
C SER A 435 -19.06 -8.61 -4.23
N GLU A 436 -20.01 -9.29 -3.56
CA GLU A 436 -21.36 -9.51 -4.08
C GLU A 436 -22.10 -8.18 -4.25
N HIS A 437 -22.01 -7.29 -3.26
CA HIS A 437 -22.64 -5.97 -3.33
C HIS A 437 -22.05 -5.10 -4.43
N MET A 438 -20.72 -5.04 -4.54
CA MET A 438 -20.06 -4.33 -5.64
C MET A 438 -20.47 -4.90 -6.99
N ASN A 439 -20.51 -6.23 -7.15
CA ASN A 439 -20.95 -6.82 -8.42
C ASN A 439 -22.42 -6.45 -8.76
N LYS A 440 -23.32 -6.42 -7.77
CA LYS A 440 -24.72 -5.96 -7.94
C LYS A 440 -24.80 -4.47 -8.31
N MET A 441 -23.88 -3.65 -7.81
CA MET A 441 -23.78 -2.22 -8.14
C MET A 441 -23.54 -2.02 -9.64
N PHE A 442 -22.65 -2.83 -10.24
CA PHE A 442 -22.24 -2.67 -11.64
C PHE A 442 -23.02 -3.55 -12.65
N SER A 443 -23.62 -4.67 -12.22
CA SER A 443 -24.27 -5.62 -13.16
C SER A 443 -25.73 -5.29 -13.52
N ASN A 444 -26.53 -4.73 -12.61
CA ASN A 444 -27.98 -4.57 -12.81
C ASN A 444 -28.40 -3.30 -13.60
N GLY A 445 -27.60 -2.91 -14.59
CA GLY A 445 -27.89 -1.74 -15.44
C GLY A 445 -27.91 -0.44 -14.64
N GLY A 446 -26.87 -0.23 -13.80
CA GLY A 446 -26.75 0.84 -12.80
C GLY A 446 -27.40 2.14 -13.25
N ARG A 447 -28.64 2.36 -12.81
CA ARG A 447 -29.46 3.54 -13.15
C ARG A 447 -28.83 4.87 -12.66
N GLY A 448 -27.66 4.78 -12.02
CA GLY A 448 -26.81 5.90 -11.62
C GLY A 448 -25.29 5.62 -11.64
N VAL A 449 -24.76 4.74 -12.49
CA VAL A 449 -23.29 4.53 -12.60
C VAL A 449 -22.80 4.83 -14.02
N ASN A 450 -23.39 5.84 -14.68
CA ASN A 450 -23.01 6.21 -16.04
C ASN A 450 -21.61 6.84 -16.12
N SER A 451 -21.04 7.26 -14.98
CA SER A 451 -19.65 7.69 -14.88
C SER A 451 -19.09 7.43 -13.47
N LEU A 452 -17.77 7.23 -13.35
CA LEU A 452 -17.07 7.21 -12.06
C LEU A 452 -17.37 8.46 -11.22
N GLY A 453 -17.76 9.57 -11.87
CA GLY A 453 -18.26 10.77 -11.20
C GLY A 453 -19.46 10.50 -10.29
N MET A 454 -20.43 9.67 -10.69
CA MET A 454 -21.61 9.42 -9.84
C MET A 454 -21.27 8.70 -8.53
N LEU A 455 -20.36 7.72 -8.57
CA LEU A 455 -19.79 7.09 -7.37
C LEU A 455 -19.02 8.09 -6.50
N LYS A 456 -18.52 9.19 -7.08
CA LYS A 456 -17.87 10.28 -6.35
C LYS A 456 -18.87 11.21 -5.64
N TYR A 457 -20.16 11.21 -6.00
CA TYR A 457 -21.13 12.19 -5.49
C TYR A 457 -22.19 11.64 -4.53
N ARG A 458 -22.49 10.34 -4.55
CA ARG A 458 -23.56 9.76 -3.72
C ARG A 458 -23.02 8.64 -2.81
N TRP A 459 -23.29 8.72 -1.50
CA TRP A 459 -22.92 7.67 -0.53
C TRP A 459 -24.18 7.09 0.13
N GLY A 460 -24.35 5.76 0.11
CA GLY A 460 -25.51 5.07 0.72
C GLY A 460 -26.85 5.28 0.00
N GLU A 461 -26.96 6.26 -0.89
CA GLU A 461 -28.19 6.58 -1.61
C GLU A 461 -28.60 5.49 -2.60
N GLU A 462 -27.66 4.78 -3.22
CA GLU A 462 -28.01 3.77 -4.23
C GLU A 462 -28.79 2.60 -3.62
N SER A 463 -28.30 2.06 -2.49
CA SER A 463 -28.98 0.99 -1.75
C SER A 463 -30.39 1.41 -1.30
N LEU A 464 -30.54 2.64 -0.80
CA LEU A 464 -31.84 3.16 -0.36
C LEU A 464 -32.78 3.48 -1.52
N ALA A 465 -32.25 3.89 -2.68
CA ALA A 465 -33.03 4.12 -3.89
C ALA A 465 -33.65 2.82 -4.42
N ARG A 466 -32.89 1.71 -4.37
CA ARG A 466 -33.35 0.38 -4.81
C ARG A 466 -34.57 -0.08 -4.02
N GLU A 467 -34.59 0.20 -2.72
CA GLU A 467 -35.71 -0.11 -1.81
C GLU A 467 -36.80 0.97 -1.77
N ASN A 468 -36.74 2.01 -2.62
CA ASN A 468 -37.67 3.14 -2.66
C ASN A 468 -37.77 3.94 -1.34
N LEU A 469 -36.68 4.00 -0.57
CA LEU A 469 -36.61 4.65 0.75
C LEU A 469 -36.11 6.10 0.69
N LEU A 470 -35.53 6.55 -0.44
CA LEU A 470 -35.13 7.95 -0.65
C LEU A 470 -36.30 8.85 -1.07
N LYS A 471 -37.19 9.13 -0.13
CA LYS A 471 -38.25 10.15 -0.33
C LYS A 471 -37.80 11.49 0.26
N GLU A 472 -38.25 12.59 -0.36
CA GLU A 472 -38.03 13.95 0.17
C GLU A 472 -38.59 14.04 1.59
N GLY A 473 -37.79 14.53 2.55
CA GLY A 473 -38.15 14.61 3.98
C GLY A 473 -38.10 13.28 4.75
N SER A 474 -37.51 12.22 4.18
CA SER A 474 -37.22 10.98 4.93
C SER A 474 -35.92 11.12 5.76
N ILE A 475 -35.87 10.51 6.95
CA ILE A 475 -34.66 10.54 7.79
C ILE A 475 -33.46 9.91 7.06
N PHE A 476 -33.71 8.94 6.18
CA PHE A 476 -32.68 8.28 5.39
C PHE A 476 -31.99 9.27 4.47
N LYS A 477 -32.75 10.12 3.77
CA LYS A 477 -32.18 11.19 2.94
C LYS A 477 -31.52 12.27 3.80
N ASP A 478 -32.15 12.70 4.89
CA ASP A 478 -31.63 13.78 5.74
C ASP A 478 -30.32 13.39 6.43
N SER A 479 -30.20 12.13 6.90
CA SER A 479 -28.98 11.59 7.53
C SER A 479 -27.82 11.36 6.55
N LEU A 480 -28.11 11.29 5.24
CA LEU A 480 -27.12 11.24 4.18
C LEU A 480 -26.80 12.63 3.60
N SER A 481 -27.68 13.62 3.76
CA SER A 481 -27.48 14.97 3.19
C SER A 481 -26.54 15.87 4.01
N VAL A 482 -26.00 15.37 5.14
CA VAL A 482 -25.03 16.06 5.99
C VAL A 482 -23.59 15.94 5.46
N GLU A 483 -22.61 16.59 6.10
CA GLU A 483 -21.21 16.36 5.76
C GLU A 483 -20.84 14.86 5.92
N PHE A 484 -20.04 14.31 5.01
CA PHE A 484 -19.72 12.88 4.99
C PHE A 484 -19.20 12.32 6.33
N GLN A 485 -18.40 13.10 7.06
CA GLN A 485 -17.87 12.71 8.37
C GLN A 485 -18.97 12.64 9.42
N GLU A 486 -19.93 13.56 9.38
CA GLU A 486 -21.10 13.57 10.27
C GLU A 486 -22.02 12.39 9.96
N CYS A 487 -22.21 12.07 8.67
CA CYS A 487 -22.95 10.89 8.22
C CYS A 487 -22.36 9.61 8.84
N ILE A 488 -21.04 9.41 8.76
CA ILE A 488 -20.38 8.23 9.35
C ILE A 488 -20.64 8.13 10.85
N ILE A 489 -20.56 9.24 11.59
CA ILE A 489 -20.82 9.26 13.03
C ILE A 489 -22.29 8.90 13.33
N ILE A 490 -23.24 9.49 12.59
CA ILE A 490 -24.68 9.23 12.75
C ILE A 490 -24.97 7.75 12.50
N TRP A 491 -24.58 7.23 11.34
CA TRP A 491 -24.85 5.85 10.96
C TRP A 491 -24.12 4.86 11.85
N HIS A 492 -22.91 5.16 12.32
CA HIS A 492 -22.17 4.29 13.25
C HIS A 492 -22.90 4.11 14.57
N ILE A 493 -23.29 5.23 15.21
CA ILE A 493 -23.98 5.17 16.49
C ILE A 493 -25.38 4.59 16.30
N ALA A 494 -26.10 4.96 15.23
CA ALA A 494 -27.43 4.45 14.94
C ALA A 494 -27.43 2.93 14.69
N SER A 495 -26.42 2.42 13.97
CA SER A 495 -26.23 0.98 13.77
C SER A 495 -26.00 0.27 15.11
N ASP A 496 -25.13 0.80 15.97
CA ASP A 496 -24.90 0.22 17.30
C ASP A 496 -26.16 0.24 18.19
N VAL A 497 -26.97 1.31 18.11
CA VAL A 497 -28.26 1.41 18.82
C VAL A 497 -29.28 0.42 18.29
N PHE A 498 -29.45 0.33 16.98
CA PHE A 498 -30.34 -0.62 16.32
C PHE A 498 -29.95 -2.05 16.69
N LEU A 499 -28.68 -2.44 16.52
CA LEU A 499 -28.18 -3.78 16.81
C LEU A 499 -28.31 -4.17 18.29
N ALA A 500 -28.26 -3.21 19.22
CA ALA A 500 -28.48 -3.49 20.65
C ALA A 500 -29.95 -3.79 20.99
N LYS A 501 -30.90 -3.24 20.22
CA LYS A 501 -32.35 -3.33 20.47
C LYS A 501 -33.08 -4.34 19.60
N SER A 502 -32.63 -4.54 18.37
CA SER A 502 -33.23 -5.43 17.38
C SER A 502 -33.28 -6.88 17.88
N LYS A 503 -34.38 -7.58 17.58
CA LYS A 503 -34.54 -9.00 17.89
C LYS A 503 -33.99 -9.85 16.75
N GLY A 504 -34.29 -9.49 15.51
CA GLY A 504 -33.79 -10.13 14.30
C GLY A 504 -32.26 -10.05 14.19
N ALA A 505 -31.63 -8.96 14.65
CA ALA A 505 -30.18 -8.87 14.70
C ALA A 505 -29.52 -9.84 15.71
N LYS A 506 -30.29 -10.46 16.61
CA LYS A 506 -29.80 -11.45 17.59
C LYS A 506 -30.03 -12.89 17.12
N GLU A 507 -30.70 -13.07 15.99
CA GLU A 507 -30.91 -14.39 15.38
C GLU A 507 -29.61 -14.89 14.74
N GLU A 508 -29.43 -16.22 14.71
CA GLU A 508 -28.21 -16.84 14.20
C GLU A 508 -28.02 -16.57 12.70
N GLU A 509 -29.10 -16.50 11.92
CA GLU A 509 -29.06 -16.20 10.48
C GLU A 509 -28.55 -14.79 10.18
N ALA A 510 -28.78 -13.82 11.08
CA ALA A 510 -28.31 -12.46 10.93
C ALA A 510 -26.85 -12.28 11.41
N ARG A 511 -26.26 -13.27 12.10
CA ARG A 511 -24.99 -13.14 12.82
C ARG A 511 -23.83 -12.69 11.93
N ASP A 512 -23.71 -13.25 10.74
CA ASP A 512 -22.63 -12.90 9.80
C ASP A 512 -22.81 -11.49 9.23
N ASN A 513 -24.03 -11.10 8.88
CA ASN A 513 -24.33 -9.75 8.42
C ASN A 513 -24.09 -8.71 9.53
N VAL A 514 -24.51 -9.01 10.76
CA VAL A 514 -24.27 -8.15 11.94
C VAL A 514 -22.78 -8.00 12.22
N LYS A 515 -22.00 -9.07 12.06
CA LYS A 515 -20.55 -9.02 12.20
C LYS A 515 -19.92 -8.18 11.09
N ALA A 516 -20.34 -8.35 9.83
CA ALA A 516 -19.88 -7.54 8.71
C ALA A 516 -20.18 -6.03 8.90
N ILE A 517 -21.39 -5.68 9.32
CA ILE A 517 -21.79 -4.30 9.64
C ILE A 517 -20.87 -3.71 10.71
N LYS A 518 -20.65 -4.43 11.82
CA LYS A 518 -19.77 -3.98 12.91
C LYS A 518 -18.33 -3.78 12.41
N VAL A 519 -17.82 -4.70 11.60
CA VAL A 519 -16.46 -4.64 11.04
C VAL A 519 -16.28 -3.43 10.12
N ILE A 520 -17.20 -3.20 9.18
CA ILE A 520 -17.13 -2.07 8.24
C ILE A 520 -17.33 -0.75 8.97
N SER A 521 -18.36 -0.66 9.83
CA SER A 521 -18.69 0.57 10.56
C SER A 521 -17.56 1.01 11.51
N ASN A 522 -17.01 0.09 12.30
CA ASN A 522 -15.86 0.37 13.17
C ASN A 522 -14.61 0.74 12.36
N HIS A 523 -14.42 0.15 11.18
CA HIS A 523 -13.31 0.51 10.29
C HIS A 523 -13.47 1.94 9.76
N MET A 524 -14.68 2.34 9.34
CA MET A 524 -14.95 3.69 8.86
C MET A 524 -14.69 4.76 9.94
N ILE A 525 -15.07 4.49 11.19
CA ILE A 525 -14.72 5.38 12.31
C ILE A 525 -13.21 5.35 12.60
N PHE A 526 -12.57 4.18 12.55
CA PHE A 526 -11.11 4.09 12.70
C PHE A 526 -10.40 4.97 11.69
N LEU A 527 -10.84 4.97 10.44
CA LEU A 527 -10.28 5.83 9.41
C LEU A 527 -10.53 7.31 9.72
N LEU A 528 -11.73 7.67 10.19
CA LEU A 528 -12.05 9.04 10.55
C LEU A 528 -11.20 9.56 11.73
N VAL A 529 -10.88 8.71 12.70
CA VAL A 529 -10.12 9.09 13.90
C VAL A 529 -8.61 8.98 13.67
N GLU A 530 -8.14 7.85 13.13
CA GLU A 530 -6.72 7.52 13.01
C GLU A 530 -6.07 7.93 11.70
N GLN A 531 -6.83 7.97 10.61
CA GLN A 531 -6.33 8.22 9.25
C GLN A 531 -7.23 9.22 8.49
N PRO A 532 -7.47 10.41 9.05
CA PRO A 532 -8.48 11.32 8.51
C PRO A 532 -8.13 11.81 7.10
N ASP A 533 -6.85 11.81 6.72
CA ASP A 533 -6.42 12.19 5.39
C ASP A 533 -6.92 11.21 4.32
N MET A 534 -7.19 9.94 4.68
CA MET A 534 -7.81 8.96 3.77
C MET A 534 -9.33 9.14 3.61
N MET A 535 -9.93 10.18 4.19
CA MET A 535 -11.36 10.46 4.12
C MET A 535 -11.62 11.66 3.21
N PRO A 536 -12.72 11.65 2.43
CA PRO A 536 -13.08 12.82 1.64
C PRO A 536 -13.54 13.98 2.56
N GLY A 537 -13.23 15.21 2.14
CA GLY A 537 -13.56 16.43 2.87
C GLY A 537 -12.45 16.94 3.81
N ARG A 538 -12.78 17.97 4.60
CA ARG A 538 -11.83 18.58 5.55
C ARG A 538 -11.70 17.71 6.79
N SER A 539 -10.48 17.32 7.16
CA SER A 539 -10.18 16.55 8.38
C SER A 539 -10.62 17.31 9.65
N HIS A 540 -11.78 16.96 10.22
CA HIS A 540 -12.26 17.54 11.47
C HIS A 540 -12.38 16.48 12.58
N ASN A 541 -11.25 16.11 13.19
CA ASN A 541 -11.25 15.31 14.43
C ASN A 541 -12.11 15.93 15.55
N ARG A 542 -12.33 17.25 15.49
CA ARG A 542 -13.17 18.00 16.44
C ARG A 542 -14.61 17.47 16.50
N LEU A 543 -15.18 17.02 15.38
CA LEU A 543 -16.56 16.51 15.36
C LEU A 543 -16.66 15.22 16.18
N CYS A 544 -15.74 14.27 15.98
CA CYS A 544 -15.63 13.06 16.79
C CYS A 544 -15.42 13.39 18.27
N GLN A 545 -14.48 14.27 18.59
CA GLN A 545 -14.19 14.67 19.98
C GLN A 545 -15.41 15.27 20.68
N LEU A 546 -16.14 16.18 20.01
CA LEU A 546 -17.36 16.76 20.56
C LEU A 546 -18.39 15.66 20.82
N THR A 547 -18.54 14.69 19.90
CA THR A 547 -19.49 13.58 20.09
C THR A 547 -19.13 12.77 21.30
N CYS A 548 -17.87 12.39 21.41
CA CYS A 548 -17.37 11.63 22.53
C CYS A 548 -17.60 12.38 23.85
N ALA A 549 -17.36 13.69 23.90
CA ALA A 549 -17.60 14.48 25.11
C ALA A 549 -19.09 14.49 25.52
N HIS A 550 -20.03 14.53 24.58
CA HIS A 550 -21.46 14.43 24.88
C HIS A 550 -21.86 13.01 25.32
N LEU A 551 -21.33 11.98 24.67
CA LEU A 551 -21.55 10.58 25.04
C LEU A 551 -20.99 10.26 26.42
N GLU A 552 -19.78 10.73 26.73
CA GLU A 552 -19.16 10.61 28.06
C GLU A 552 -20.04 11.27 29.14
N ARG A 553 -20.65 12.43 28.88
CA ARG A 553 -21.61 13.04 29.83
C ARG A 553 -22.86 12.20 30.05
N ILE A 554 -23.40 11.56 28.99
CA ILE A 554 -24.53 10.64 29.10
C ILE A 554 -24.14 9.39 29.90
N TRP A 555 -22.90 8.96 29.77
CA TRP A 555 -22.38 7.80 30.50
C TRP A 555 -22.13 8.10 31.97
N LEU A 556 -21.48 9.23 32.28
CA LEU A 556 -21.09 9.64 33.64
C LEU A 556 -22.27 9.94 34.57
N SER A 557 -23.48 10.17 34.05
CA SER A 557 -24.70 10.23 34.88
C SER A 557 -25.12 8.88 35.46
N THR A 558 -24.27 7.85 35.37
CA THR A 558 -24.52 6.49 35.87
C THR A 558 -23.65 6.25 37.09
N ASP A 559 -24.28 6.04 38.25
CA ASP A 559 -23.58 5.71 39.48
C ASP A 559 -23.15 4.23 39.43
N ARG A 560 -21.86 3.96 39.20
CA ARG A 560 -21.30 2.60 39.25
C ARG A 560 -20.02 2.54 40.07
N HIS A 561 -20.09 1.78 41.15
CA HIS A 561 -18.91 1.33 41.89
C HIS A 561 -18.27 0.15 41.14
N GLN A 562 -17.17 0.40 40.44
CA GLN A 562 -16.30 -0.67 39.95
C GLN A 562 -15.42 -1.15 41.11
N ASN A 563 -15.79 -2.26 41.74
CA ASN A 563 -14.90 -2.94 42.67
C ASN A 563 -13.88 -3.74 41.86
N MET A 564 -12.66 -3.23 41.74
CA MET A 564 -11.64 -3.81 40.85
C MET A 564 -10.59 -4.56 41.67
N ASP A 565 -10.40 -5.84 41.36
CA ASP A 565 -9.41 -6.71 42.01
C ASP A 565 -7.97 -6.26 41.69
N LEU A 566 -7.06 -6.41 42.65
CA LEU A 566 -5.67 -5.94 42.62
C LEU A 566 -4.88 -6.53 41.45
N ARG A 567 -5.16 -7.80 41.09
CA ARG A 567 -4.61 -8.47 39.91
C ARG A 567 -5.07 -7.84 38.60
N ALA A 568 -6.34 -7.45 38.50
CA ALA A 568 -6.88 -6.79 37.32
C ALA A 568 -6.27 -5.39 37.14
N THR A 569 -6.05 -4.66 38.24
CA THR A 569 -5.35 -3.37 38.26
C THR A 569 -3.93 -3.48 37.74
N LEU A 570 -3.16 -4.49 38.21
CA LEU A 570 -1.80 -4.77 37.73
C LEU A 570 -1.76 -5.15 36.23
N LYS A 571 -2.73 -5.94 35.75
CA LYS A 571 -2.83 -6.28 34.33
C LYS A 571 -3.15 -5.04 33.46
N ASN A 572 -4.00 -4.14 33.96
CA ASN A 572 -4.39 -2.92 33.25
C ASN A 572 -3.25 -1.89 33.19
N LEU A 573 -2.37 -1.84 34.21
CA LEU A 573 -1.22 -0.93 34.26
C LEU A 573 -0.26 -1.07 33.07
N PHE A 574 -0.04 -2.30 32.58
CA PHE A 574 0.87 -2.58 31.46
C PHE A 574 0.14 -2.82 30.13
N ARG A 575 -1.18 -2.64 30.08
CA ARG A 575 -1.96 -2.95 28.88
C ARG A 575 -1.75 -1.89 27.79
N ILE A 576 -1.25 -2.32 26.63
CA ILE A 576 -0.97 -1.44 25.49
C ILE A 576 -2.24 -1.14 24.67
N ARG A 577 -3.16 -2.11 24.52
CA ARG A 577 -4.44 -1.94 23.79
C ARG A 577 -5.64 -2.48 24.56
N ASP A 578 -6.80 -1.83 24.41
CA ASP A 578 -8.09 -2.22 24.99
C ASP A 578 -9.06 -2.79 23.93
N PRO A 579 -8.93 -4.07 23.54
CA PRO A 579 -9.87 -4.68 22.60
C PRO A 579 -11.28 -4.79 23.22
N PRO A 580 -12.34 -4.70 22.40
CA PRO A 580 -13.73 -4.64 22.88
C PRO A 580 -14.28 -5.96 23.41
N ASP A 581 -13.57 -7.08 23.22
CA ASP A 581 -14.13 -8.43 23.33
C ASP A 581 -14.40 -8.93 24.77
N SER A 582 -14.13 -8.12 25.80
CA SER A 582 -14.55 -8.48 27.15
C SER A 582 -16.06 -8.31 27.33
N ASN A 583 -16.74 -9.32 27.86
CA ASN A 583 -18.21 -9.31 28.08
C ASN A 583 -18.71 -8.05 28.83
N SER A 584 -17.95 -7.55 29.80
CA SER A 584 -18.29 -6.32 30.52
C SER A 584 -18.34 -5.08 29.62
N ARG A 585 -17.41 -4.98 28.66
CA ARG A 585 -17.38 -3.86 27.69
C ARG A 585 -18.51 -3.92 26.68
N ILE A 586 -18.92 -5.12 26.27
CA ILE A 586 -20.08 -5.29 25.38
C ILE A 586 -21.35 -4.80 26.09
N SER A 587 -21.57 -5.23 27.34
CA SER A 587 -22.71 -4.78 28.15
C SER A 587 -22.71 -3.26 28.35
N ASP A 588 -21.55 -2.66 28.62
CA ASP A 588 -21.43 -1.21 28.80
C ASP A 588 -21.84 -0.42 27.55
N ARG A 589 -21.40 -0.88 26.37
CA ARG A 589 -21.75 -0.27 25.09
C ARG A 589 -23.23 -0.35 24.80
N GLU A 590 -23.84 -1.52 25.01
CA GLU A 590 -25.28 -1.71 24.83
C GLU A 590 -26.09 -0.84 25.79
N GLU A 591 -25.64 -0.70 27.05
CA GLU A 591 -26.29 0.16 28.03
C GLU A 591 -26.23 1.64 27.61
N LEU A 592 -25.06 2.12 27.15
CA LEU A 592 -24.92 3.47 26.62
C LEU A 592 -25.80 3.70 25.38
N ALA A 593 -25.84 2.73 24.46
CA ALA A 593 -26.67 2.79 23.26
C ALA A 593 -28.17 2.90 23.61
N LYS A 594 -28.65 2.10 24.56
CA LYS A 594 -30.04 2.15 25.05
C LYS A 594 -30.36 3.50 25.71
N LYS A 595 -29.47 4.02 26.57
CA LYS A 595 -29.65 5.35 27.20
C LYS A 595 -29.71 6.46 26.18
N LEU A 596 -28.85 6.41 25.17
CA LEU A 596 -28.84 7.38 24.09
C LEU A 596 -30.17 7.37 23.32
N TYR A 597 -30.67 6.18 22.97
CA TYR A 597 -31.95 6.01 22.32
C TYR A 597 -33.08 6.67 23.13
N TYR A 598 -33.27 6.29 24.39
CA TYR A 598 -34.36 6.83 25.21
C TYR A 598 -34.24 8.33 25.48
N LYS A 599 -33.00 8.85 25.59
CA LYS A 599 -32.78 10.29 25.84
C LYS A 599 -33.18 11.16 24.65
N TYR A 600 -33.08 10.65 23.42
CA TYR A 600 -33.27 11.42 22.19
C TYR A 600 -34.46 10.96 21.34
N GLU A 601 -35.10 9.82 21.64
CA GLU A 601 -36.28 9.30 20.92
C GLU A 601 -37.45 10.29 20.84
N SER A 602 -37.58 11.17 21.84
CA SER A 602 -38.62 12.20 21.94
C SER A 602 -38.09 13.63 21.83
N LYS A 603 -36.77 13.81 21.63
CA LYS A 603 -36.16 15.14 21.54
C LYS A 603 -35.90 15.52 20.09
N GLY A 604 -36.37 16.71 19.71
CA GLY A 604 -36.03 17.32 18.43
C GLY A 604 -34.58 17.83 18.39
N PHE A 605 -34.35 18.84 17.56
CA PHE A 605 -33.02 19.45 17.39
C PHE A 605 -32.42 19.94 18.72
N THR A 606 -31.14 19.62 18.97
CA THR A 606 -30.40 20.11 20.14
C THR A 606 -29.11 20.80 19.70
N TYR A 607 -28.90 22.05 20.13
CA TYR A 607 -27.70 22.85 19.80
C TYR A 607 -26.39 22.21 20.26
N ASP A 608 -26.42 21.53 21.40
CA ASP A 608 -25.24 20.90 22.00
C ASP A 608 -24.74 19.70 21.18
N ALA A 609 -25.65 18.91 20.59
CA ALA A 609 -25.31 17.69 19.88
C ALA A 609 -26.28 17.45 18.71
N PRO A 610 -26.16 18.22 17.61
CA PRO A 610 -27.18 18.26 16.54
C PRO A 610 -27.40 16.91 15.84
N ARG A 611 -26.38 16.05 15.83
CA ARG A 611 -26.41 14.70 15.24
C ARG A 611 -27.11 13.62 16.08
N LEU A 612 -27.18 13.76 17.41
CA LEU A 612 -27.74 12.70 18.26
C LEU A 612 -29.27 12.50 18.10
N PRO A 613 -30.08 13.54 17.82
CA PRO A 613 -31.46 13.36 17.38
C PRO A 613 -31.58 12.52 16.10
N TYR A 614 -30.75 12.77 15.08
CA TYR A 614 -30.73 11.97 13.85
C TYR A 614 -30.39 10.49 14.13
N VAL A 615 -29.47 10.24 15.05
CA VAL A 615 -29.12 8.87 15.48
C VAL A 615 -30.33 8.13 16.05
N ALA A 616 -31.08 8.76 16.96
CA ALA A 616 -32.22 8.14 17.59
C ALA A 616 -33.38 7.91 16.61
N GLU A 617 -33.67 8.89 15.75
CA GLU A 617 -34.74 8.78 14.74
C GLU A 617 -34.40 7.74 13.66
N LEU A 618 -33.15 7.69 13.18
CA LEU A 618 -32.72 6.67 12.22
C LEU A 618 -32.84 5.26 12.82
N ALA A 619 -32.38 5.05 14.06
CA ALA A 619 -32.52 3.76 14.74
C ALA A 619 -33.99 3.36 14.94
N LYS A 620 -34.86 4.32 15.28
CA LYS A 620 -36.30 4.11 15.42
C LYS A 620 -36.96 3.68 14.12
N GLN A 621 -36.59 4.29 12.99
CA GLN A 621 -37.13 3.89 11.69
C GLN A 621 -36.68 2.49 11.27
N LEU A 622 -35.42 2.12 11.52
CA LEU A 622 -34.92 0.76 11.29
C LEU A 622 -35.66 -0.29 12.13
N LEU A 623 -35.97 0.02 13.40
CA LEU A 623 -36.76 -0.87 14.26
C LEU A 623 -38.21 -1.00 13.78
N ARG A 624 -38.84 0.07 13.28
CA ARG A 624 -40.18 0.00 12.68
C ARG A 624 -40.20 -0.87 11.43
N MET A 625 -39.18 -0.76 10.58
CA MET A 625 -39.06 -1.62 9.39
C MET A 625 -38.93 -3.11 9.75
N GLU A 626 -38.24 -3.42 10.86
CA GLU A 626 -38.18 -4.77 11.42
C GLU A 626 -39.56 -5.28 11.84
N GLU A 627 -40.35 -4.43 12.50
CA GLU A 627 -41.72 -4.76 12.96
C GLU A 627 -42.69 -4.92 11.79
N ASP A 628 -42.58 -4.07 10.77
CA ASP A 628 -43.45 -4.06 9.58
C ASP A 628 -43.12 -5.20 8.60
N GLY A 629 -41.92 -5.80 8.69
CA GLY A 629 -41.45 -6.90 7.84
C GLY A 629 -41.25 -6.55 6.36
N THR A 630 -41.27 -5.27 6.01
CA THR A 630 -41.25 -4.79 4.61
C THR A 630 -39.90 -4.98 3.93
N VAL A 631 -38.81 -4.69 4.65
CA VAL A 631 -37.41 -4.77 4.18
C VAL A 631 -36.58 -5.31 5.34
N ASN A 632 -35.61 -6.19 5.07
CA ASN A 632 -34.68 -6.65 6.10
C ASN A 632 -33.70 -5.52 6.49
N PRO A 633 -33.81 -4.92 7.69
CA PRO A 633 -33.00 -3.76 8.07
C PRO A 633 -31.52 -4.12 8.25
N VAL A 634 -31.20 -5.35 8.65
CA VAL A 634 -29.81 -5.81 8.78
C VAL A 634 -29.14 -5.87 7.40
N LYS A 635 -29.83 -6.46 6.42
CA LYS A 635 -29.33 -6.50 5.04
C LYS A 635 -29.15 -5.09 4.46
N LEU A 636 -30.16 -4.21 4.65
CA LEU A 636 -30.09 -2.82 4.21
C LEU A 636 -28.90 -2.07 4.82
N LEU A 637 -28.65 -2.24 6.13
CA LEU A 637 -27.50 -1.62 6.80
C LEU A 637 -26.17 -2.08 6.20
N LEU A 638 -26.03 -3.37 5.90
CA LEU A 638 -24.82 -3.90 5.29
C LEU A 638 -24.57 -3.30 3.89
N GLU A 639 -25.62 -3.17 3.09
CA GLU A 639 -25.58 -2.56 1.75
C GLU A 639 -25.19 -1.07 1.84
N VAL A 640 -25.82 -0.31 2.74
CA VAL A 640 -25.48 1.12 2.96
C VAL A 640 -24.04 1.31 3.45
N TRP A 641 -23.57 0.48 4.39
CA TRP A 641 -22.18 0.55 4.84
C TRP A 641 -21.17 0.21 3.75
N THR A 642 -21.52 -0.73 2.87
CA THR A 642 -20.68 -1.07 1.73
C THR A 642 -20.64 0.07 0.70
N ASP A 643 -21.77 0.73 0.45
CA ASP A 643 -21.82 1.94 -0.39
C ASP A 643 -20.95 3.07 0.19
N ILE A 644 -21.05 3.33 1.50
CA ILE A 644 -20.25 4.34 2.19
C ILE A 644 -18.75 4.01 2.08
N LEU A 645 -18.37 2.73 2.20
CA LEU A 645 -16.99 2.27 2.04
C LEU A 645 -16.47 2.50 0.61
N VAL A 646 -17.24 2.10 -0.41
CA VAL A 646 -16.88 2.27 -1.84
C VAL A 646 -16.78 3.75 -2.20
N TYR A 647 -17.68 4.58 -1.68
CA TYR A 647 -17.63 6.03 -1.83
C TYR A 647 -16.37 6.63 -1.19
N ALA A 648 -16.07 6.27 0.06
CA ALA A 648 -14.89 6.76 0.77
C ALA A 648 -13.61 6.36 0.05
N ALA A 649 -13.55 5.12 -0.44
CA ALA A 649 -12.44 4.61 -1.22
C ALA A 649 -12.27 5.38 -2.55
N SER A 650 -13.36 5.59 -3.28
CA SER A 650 -13.32 6.25 -4.60
C SER A 650 -12.97 7.74 -4.53
N ASN A 651 -13.30 8.42 -3.42
CA ASN A 651 -13.03 9.84 -3.20
C ASN A 651 -11.77 10.13 -2.37
N CYS A 652 -11.03 9.11 -1.95
CA CYS A 652 -9.75 9.30 -1.28
C CYS A 652 -8.71 9.81 -2.28
N ASN A 653 -7.85 10.73 -1.83
CA ASN A 653 -6.77 11.26 -2.64
C ASN A 653 -5.83 10.11 -3.07
N ARG A 654 -5.51 10.06 -4.37
CA ARG A 654 -4.68 8.99 -4.94
C ARG A 654 -3.27 8.98 -4.39
N LYS A 655 -2.71 10.16 -4.06
CA LYS A 655 -1.40 10.25 -3.40
C LYS A 655 -1.41 9.51 -2.06
N ILE A 656 -2.52 9.59 -1.31
CA ILE A 656 -2.65 8.93 0.00
C ILE A 656 -2.82 7.42 -0.16
N HIS A 657 -3.57 6.94 -1.17
CA HIS A 657 -3.59 5.52 -1.52
C HIS A 657 -2.19 4.99 -1.82
N ALA A 658 -1.41 5.77 -2.56
CA ALA A 658 -0.03 5.45 -2.92
C ALA A 658 0.88 5.42 -1.68
N GLU A 659 0.81 6.45 -0.82
CA GLU A 659 1.56 6.55 0.44
C GLU A 659 1.31 5.35 1.36
N LYS A 660 0.04 4.92 1.42
CA LYS A 660 -0.38 3.83 2.31
C LYS A 660 0.27 2.49 1.95
N LEU A 661 0.63 2.26 0.69
CA LEU A 661 1.27 1.02 0.25
C LEU A 661 2.59 0.75 0.99
N ASN A 662 3.28 1.77 1.49
CA ASN A 662 4.47 1.61 2.33
C ASN A 662 4.21 0.91 3.67
N SER A 663 2.95 0.86 4.11
CA SER A 663 2.53 0.14 5.31
C SER A 663 1.68 -1.09 5.04
N GLY A 664 1.59 -1.50 3.78
CA GLY A 664 0.64 -2.50 3.31
C GLY A 664 -0.66 -1.86 2.83
N PRO A 665 -1.32 -2.42 1.80
CA PRO A 665 -2.60 -1.91 1.33
C PRO A 665 -3.65 -1.98 2.44
N ASP A 666 -4.53 -0.99 2.50
CA ASP A 666 -5.69 -0.98 3.40
C ASP A 666 -6.95 -1.41 2.62
N LEU A 667 -8.02 -1.78 3.33
CA LEU A 667 -9.31 -2.16 2.73
C LEU A 667 -9.75 -1.14 1.67
N LYS A 668 -9.68 0.15 2.02
CA LYS A 668 -10.08 1.23 1.13
C LYS A 668 -9.29 1.26 -0.17
N THR A 669 -7.99 0.99 -0.14
CA THR A 669 -7.17 0.98 -1.36
C THR A 669 -7.55 -0.20 -2.26
N ILE A 670 -7.88 -1.35 -1.66
CA ILE A 670 -8.35 -2.53 -2.41
C ILE A 670 -9.75 -2.27 -2.98
N ALA A 671 -10.69 -1.81 -2.17
CA ALA A 671 -12.06 -1.50 -2.59
C ALA A 671 -12.10 -0.44 -3.70
N TRP A 672 -11.24 0.58 -3.61
CA TRP A 672 -11.07 1.56 -4.68
C TRP A 672 -10.62 0.90 -5.99
N LEU A 673 -9.55 0.11 -5.95
CA LEU A 673 -9.04 -0.54 -7.15
C LEU A 673 -10.07 -1.53 -7.74
N MET A 674 -10.79 -2.27 -6.89
CA MET A 674 -11.89 -3.15 -7.32
C MET A 674 -12.96 -2.36 -8.08
N ALA A 675 -13.37 -1.20 -7.56
CA ALA A 675 -14.36 -0.34 -8.20
C ALA A 675 -13.88 0.16 -9.57
N GLU A 676 -12.59 0.49 -9.73
CA GLU A 676 -12.00 0.86 -11.02
C GLU A 676 -12.08 -0.29 -12.03
N HIS A 677 -11.78 -1.53 -11.62
CA HIS A 677 -11.89 -2.70 -12.49
C HIS A 677 -13.32 -3.01 -12.89
N PHE A 678 -14.26 -2.99 -11.94
CA PHE A 678 -15.67 -3.18 -12.25
C PHE A 678 -16.21 -2.10 -13.20
N TYR A 679 -15.78 -0.85 -13.01
CA TYR A 679 -16.16 0.25 -13.90
C TYR A 679 -15.65 0.02 -15.34
N GLN A 680 -14.42 -0.47 -15.50
CA GLN A 680 -13.88 -0.82 -16.83
C GLN A 680 -14.68 -1.95 -17.50
N LEU A 681 -15.12 -2.95 -16.74
CA LEU A 681 -15.96 -4.03 -17.26
C LEU A 681 -17.34 -3.51 -17.68
N TYR A 682 -17.94 -2.65 -16.86
CA TYR A 682 -19.23 -2.04 -17.13
C TYR A 682 -19.20 -1.19 -18.40
N GLN A 683 -18.22 -0.29 -18.54
CA GLN A 683 -18.05 0.53 -19.74
C GLN A 683 -17.95 -0.32 -21.01
N GLY A 684 -17.13 -1.38 -20.99
CA GLY A 684 -17.02 -2.26 -22.15
C GLY A 684 -18.34 -2.98 -22.48
N SER A 685 -19.17 -3.28 -21.47
CA SER A 685 -20.47 -3.93 -21.69
C SER A 685 -21.51 -2.99 -22.31
N LEU A 686 -21.48 -1.70 -21.94
CA LEU A 686 -22.29 -0.66 -22.56
C LEU A 686 -21.91 -0.49 -24.04
N PHE A 687 -20.62 -0.36 -24.31
CA PHE A 687 -20.12 -0.20 -25.68
C PHE A 687 -20.52 -1.37 -26.60
N LYS A 688 -20.45 -2.62 -26.11
CA LYS A 688 -20.92 -3.79 -26.86
C LYS A 688 -22.42 -3.75 -27.17
N ARG A 689 -23.24 -3.24 -26.25
CA ARG A 689 -24.69 -3.10 -26.48
C ARG A 689 -24.95 -2.04 -27.55
N ASP A 690 -24.29 -0.88 -27.46
CA ASP A 690 -24.41 0.20 -28.44
C ASP A 690 -23.96 -0.26 -29.84
N GLN A 691 -22.89 -1.06 -29.93
CA GLN A 691 -22.42 -1.63 -31.20
C GLN A 691 -23.43 -2.63 -31.78
N MET A 692 -23.97 -3.55 -30.97
CA MET A 692 -25.01 -4.48 -31.42
C MET A 692 -26.27 -3.75 -31.89
N GLU A 693 -26.67 -2.67 -31.21
CA GLU A 693 -27.83 -1.86 -31.60
C GLU A 693 -27.57 -1.13 -32.93
N ASN A 694 -26.36 -0.59 -33.13
CA ASN A 694 -25.96 0.03 -34.40
C ASN A 694 -25.84 -0.97 -35.55
N ASP A 695 -25.33 -2.18 -35.31
CA ASP A 695 -25.23 -3.25 -36.32
C ASP A 695 -26.62 -3.74 -36.76
N LEU A 696 -27.57 -3.86 -35.81
CA LEU A 696 -28.97 -4.21 -36.09
C LEU A 696 -29.72 -3.13 -36.88
N VAL A 697 -29.36 -1.85 -36.69
CA VAL A 697 -29.92 -0.72 -37.46
C VAL A 697 -29.27 -0.64 -38.85
N GLY A 698 -27.99 -1.01 -39.00
CA GLY A 698 -27.25 -1.02 -40.27
C GLY A 698 -27.67 -2.12 -41.25
N GLU A 699 -28.11 -3.29 -40.77
CA GLU A 699 -28.64 -4.37 -41.63
C GLU A 699 -30.07 -4.10 -42.16
N GLY A 700 -30.77 -3.08 -41.64
CA GLY A 700 -32.11 -2.69 -42.07
C GLY A 700 -32.18 -1.81 -43.32
N THR A 701 -31.04 -1.35 -43.86
CA THR A 701 -30.98 -0.49 -45.06
C THR A 701 -30.14 -1.13 -46.16
N ASN A 702 -30.66 -2.21 -46.74
CA ASN A 702 -30.23 -2.68 -48.07
C ASN A 702 -31.33 -2.28 -49.07
N PRO A 703 -31.10 -1.32 -49.99
CA PRO A 703 -32.08 -1.01 -51.03
C PRO A 703 -32.07 -2.17 -52.02
N GLN A 704 -33.14 -2.96 -51.96
CA GLN A 704 -33.49 -3.96 -52.95
C GLN A 704 -33.69 -3.22 -54.29
N GLY A 705 -32.85 -3.54 -55.27
CA GLY A 705 -32.95 -2.99 -56.61
C GLY A 705 -34.23 -3.47 -57.28
N ASP A 706 -35.15 -2.55 -57.50
CA ASP A 706 -36.15 -2.64 -58.56
C ASP A 706 -35.59 -1.94 -59.80
N ASP A 707 -35.00 -2.74 -60.69
CA ASP A 707 -34.85 -2.39 -62.09
C ASP A 707 -36.20 -2.63 -62.76
N ASP A 708 -36.95 -1.55 -63.06
CA ASP A 708 -37.89 -1.55 -64.18
C ASP A 708 -38.18 -0.11 -64.67
N ASN A 709 -37.46 0.25 -65.75
CA ASN A 709 -38.05 0.59 -67.04
C ASN A 709 -38.95 1.84 -67.16
N TYR A 710 -38.41 2.96 -67.64
CA TYR A 710 -39.17 3.88 -68.52
C TYR A 710 -38.33 4.47 -69.65
N LYS A 711 -38.78 4.17 -70.87
CA LYS A 711 -38.51 4.83 -72.16
C LYS A 711 -38.88 6.31 -72.12
N VAL A 712 -38.03 7.18 -72.68
CA VAL A 712 -38.11 7.84 -74.01
C VAL A 712 -36.89 8.75 -74.16
#